data_AF-A0A5C6XCT3-F1
#
_entry.id   AF-A0A5C6XCT3-F1
#
_cell.length_a   1.000
_cell.length_b   1.000
_cell.length_c   1.000
_cell.angle_alpha   90.00
_cell.angle_beta   90.00
_cell.angle_gamma   90.00
#
_symmetry.space_group_name_H-M   'P 1'
#
loop_
_entity.id
_entity.type
_entity.pdbx_description
1 polymer ?
#
loop_
_entity_poly.entity_id
_entity_poly.type
_entity_poly.pdbx_seq_one_letter_code
_entity_poly.pdbx_strand_id
1 'polypeptide(L)'
;MNLLTGRALSALALVGALGASPLACSGDDQPAETTERSLSITSPAAGELVSTSNVRVRGTAENIDQVEVNGEPVDVTGGSWEVLLPFAEGEASVTVVGGGQQDQVDFVIDSLAPQLTLSSPQRATVLDASTTTSVMVTGNVVEEGTGLFLVKVGEQIIDVEDSGDFSYELALNPGLNVVTVTAIDRAGNESATRRGVNFGPLGEPDAPIDDALRVEVSRTGFERISEVVEAFVTPERIMEFVAGAELPENFELTGVAFENLDLAITPQDGYLDIAMQVDALRLDGIFSINGDEPIEGYVAIATVGVNLQIELTPREDNSLELRILDSELVLENSDITSNLIEDNDTLRNIVGNLLQVAFAEFVGDLIVESLYDPAILTQNFEFLGRSVELTLGFESLLVTPQGMLVDVSMVFPTEAHADVQDVAGVLVRELGPTGGSNLASPLRMHTNNTALDRALHGVWRSGLFHQVIGGDDLGAIALPFDLTVDGLAALLSDQRIRDLAEPGTPVGLGLRPLLPPVAELVDTDEEVGGAIEVGMGDFIIDVFLLHADKPRELVVSIALFITLDVVPTVDADTLKFDLDIEAEGDLADSPLLDLNAARVTGLITELIELIPSLAASNLSVQAGAELEWARISDPQIDVHGQQADRLAVGLNLEAAAGLDDQVEAGE
;
A
#
# COMPACT_ATOMS: atom_id res chain seq x y z
N MET A 1 -3.70 25.07 -22.96
CA MET A 1 -3.77 26.51 -23.31
C MET A 1 -2.45 26.88 -24.00
N ASN A 2 -2.47 27.35 -25.26
CA ASN A 2 -1.24 27.67 -26.01
C ASN A 2 -0.54 28.90 -25.42
N LEU A 3 0.80 28.85 -25.25
CA LEU A 3 1.67 30.02 -25.44
C LEU A 3 3.16 29.67 -25.57
N LEU A 4 3.74 30.17 -26.66
CA LEU A 4 5.16 30.12 -27.03
C LEU A 4 6.11 30.75 -26.00
N THR A 5 7.35 30.23 -25.93
CA THR A 5 8.65 30.95 -26.04
C THR A 5 9.80 29.93 -25.97
N GLY A 6 11.01 30.12 -26.48
CA GLY A 6 11.57 31.22 -27.28
C GLY A 6 13.11 31.09 -27.37
N ARG A 7 13.67 30.86 -28.57
CA ARG A 7 15.12 30.72 -28.82
C ARG A 7 15.90 32.02 -28.55
N ALA A 8 17.20 31.92 -28.20
CA ALA A 8 18.33 32.51 -28.97
C ALA A 8 19.72 32.42 -28.27
N LEU A 9 20.78 32.13 -29.04
CA LEU A 9 22.05 32.88 -29.22
C LEU A 9 22.86 32.16 -30.34
N SER A 10 23.21 32.75 -31.50
CA SER A 10 24.25 33.78 -31.80
C SER A 10 25.70 33.21 -31.88
N ALA A 11 26.59 33.56 -32.83
CA ALA A 11 26.52 34.42 -34.05
C ALA A 11 27.82 34.36 -34.94
N LEU A 12 27.82 35.19 -36.02
CA LEU A 12 28.92 35.63 -36.95
C LEU A 12 29.34 34.65 -38.08
N ALA A 13 29.89 35.06 -39.25
CA ALA A 13 30.22 36.38 -39.88
C ALA A 13 30.03 36.27 -41.44
N LEU A 14 29.67 37.29 -42.25
CA LEU A 14 30.36 38.52 -42.75
C LEU A 14 31.59 38.23 -43.67
N VAL A 15 31.75 38.71 -44.92
CA VAL A 15 31.69 40.08 -45.55
C VAL A 15 31.47 39.92 -47.10
N GLY A 16 30.56 40.62 -47.81
CA GLY A 16 30.67 41.98 -48.42
C GLY A 16 30.42 41.92 -49.97
N ALA A 17 30.09 42.96 -50.75
CA ALA A 17 29.83 44.39 -50.47
C ALA A 17 29.02 45.11 -51.61
N LEU A 18 28.20 46.10 -51.21
CA LEU A 18 27.84 47.40 -51.85
C LEU A 18 27.55 47.57 -53.37
N GLY A 19 26.37 48.16 -53.67
CA GLY A 19 26.04 48.87 -54.94
C GLY A 19 24.58 49.36 -54.96
N ALA A 20 24.27 50.56 -55.46
CA ALA A 20 22.96 51.22 -55.27
C ALA A 20 22.21 51.63 -56.57
N SER A 21 20.89 51.33 -56.59
CA SER A 21 19.74 52.06 -57.21
C SER A 21 19.76 52.53 -58.70
N PRO A 22 18.58 52.76 -59.33
CA PRO A 22 17.39 51.90 -59.45
C PRO A 22 16.78 51.87 -60.89
N LEU A 23 15.71 51.08 -61.10
CA LEU A 23 14.74 51.11 -62.23
C LEU A 23 15.24 50.95 -63.68
N ALA A 24 14.87 49.84 -64.35
CA ALA A 24 13.92 49.81 -65.50
C ALA A 24 13.98 48.50 -66.32
N CYS A 25 12.90 48.25 -67.09
CA CYS A 25 12.78 47.31 -68.21
C CYS A 25 12.71 45.79 -67.91
N SER A 26 11.48 45.37 -67.58
CA SER A 26 10.77 44.23 -68.20
C SER A 26 11.58 43.25 -69.08
N GLY A 27 11.75 42.03 -68.55
CA GLY A 27 11.84 40.80 -69.34
C GLY A 27 11.01 39.74 -68.61
N ASP A 28 9.96 39.23 -69.26
CA ASP A 28 9.24 38.04 -68.80
C ASP A 28 10.10 36.81 -69.10
N ASP A 29 11.10 36.53 -68.26
CA ASP A 29 11.58 35.16 -68.10
C ASP A 29 10.60 34.47 -67.15
N GLN A 30 9.57 33.85 -67.73
CA GLN A 30 8.96 32.69 -67.11
C GLN A 30 10.10 31.68 -66.86
N PRO A 31 10.31 31.19 -65.62
CA PRO A 31 11.29 30.13 -65.41
C PRO A 31 10.88 28.96 -66.30
N ALA A 32 11.82 28.48 -67.12
CA ALA A 32 11.55 27.34 -67.99
C ALA A 32 11.12 26.16 -67.12
N GLU A 33 9.91 25.66 -67.35
CA GLU A 33 9.37 24.50 -66.64
C GLU A 33 10.32 23.32 -66.88
N THR A 34 11.03 22.91 -65.83
CA THR A 34 12.11 21.93 -65.94
C THR A 34 11.49 20.57 -66.21
N THR A 35 11.60 20.09 -67.45
CA THR A 35 11.10 18.75 -67.85
C THR A 35 12.03 17.61 -67.43
N GLU A 36 13.04 17.92 -66.63
CA GLU A 36 13.94 16.95 -66.00
C GLU A 36 13.17 16.17 -64.93
N ARG A 37 13.26 14.83 -65.00
CA ARG A 37 12.62 13.94 -64.04
C ARG A 37 13.66 13.51 -63.03
N SER A 38 13.37 13.72 -61.76
CA SER A 38 14.17 13.18 -60.64
C SER A 38 13.36 12.11 -59.93
N LEU A 39 14.04 11.09 -59.41
CA LEU A 39 13.49 10.03 -58.60
C LEU A 39 14.57 9.63 -57.61
N SER A 40 14.24 9.58 -56.32
CA SER A 40 15.16 9.15 -55.28
C SER A 40 14.43 8.57 -54.08
N ILE A 41 15.01 7.53 -53.49
CA ILE A 41 14.62 7.01 -52.18
C ILE A 41 15.24 7.90 -51.10
N THR A 42 14.46 8.26 -50.08
CA THR A 42 14.89 9.10 -48.95
C THR A 42 14.86 8.36 -47.61
N SER A 43 14.15 7.22 -47.53
CA SER A 43 14.20 6.29 -46.39
C SER A 43 13.73 4.90 -46.85
N PRO A 44 14.33 3.80 -46.37
CA PRO A 44 15.57 3.76 -45.57
C PRO A 44 16.78 4.29 -46.35
N ALA A 45 17.84 4.66 -45.62
CA ALA A 45 19.12 5.07 -46.17
C ALA A 45 20.01 3.86 -46.49
N ALA A 46 21.01 4.06 -47.34
CA ALA A 46 21.93 3.00 -47.75
C ALA A 46 22.74 2.47 -46.56
N GLY A 47 22.56 1.18 -46.23
CA GLY A 47 23.17 0.51 -45.08
C GLY A 47 22.50 0.84 -43.73
N GLU A 48 21.28 1.38 -43.73
CA GLU A 48 20.50 1.55 -42.50
C GLU A 48 20.16 0.19 -41.87
N LEU A 49 20.18 0.12 -40.54
CA LEU A 49 19.69 -1.01 -39.76
C LEU A 49 18.28 -0.67 -39.29
N VAL A 50 17.31 -1.53 -39.59
CA VAL A 50 15.89 -1.24 -39.38
C VAL A 50 15.26 -2.27 -38.45
N SER A 51 14.85 -1.81 -37.26
CA SER A 51 14.27 -2.60 -36.16
C SER A 51 12.85 -3.14 -36.40
N THR A 52 12.32 -3.04 -37.62
CA THR A 52 10.95 -3.45 -37.92
C THR A 52 10.85 -4.12 -39.28
N SER A 53 10.22 -5.31 -39.32
CA SER A 53 9.95 -6.05 -40.55
C SER A 53 8.96 -5.36 -41.50
N ASN A 54 8.19 -4.36 -41.07
CA ASN A 54 7.31 -3.57 -41.94
C ASN A 54 7.91 -2.17 -42.15
N VAL A 55 8.68 -2.02 -43.23
CA VAL A 55 9.47 -0.80 -43.48
C VAL A 55 8.66 0.21 -44.29
N ARG A 56 8.65 1.44 -43.78
CA ARG A 56 8.04 2.60 -44.41
C ARG A 56 9.03 3.25 -45.37
N VAL A 57 8.98 2.81 -46.62
CA VAL A 57 9.80 3.35 -47.70
C VAL A 57 9.26 4.71 -48.12
N ARG A 58 10.15 5.68 -48.28
CA ARG A 58 9.83 7.06 -48.71
C ARG A 58 10.75 7.49 -49.82
N GLY A 59 10.28 8.43 -50.64
CA GLY A 59 11.13 9.12 -51.58
C GLY A 59 10.51 10.36 -52.18
N THR A 60 11.27 10.99 -53.07
CA THR A 60 10.85 12.14 -53.87
C THR A 60 10.85 11.78 -55.34
N ALA A 61 9.94 12.39 -56.09
CA ALA A 61 9.85 12.22 -57.53
C ALA A 61 9.29 13.51 -58.17
N GLU A 62 10.08 14.16 -59.05
CA GLU A 62 9.66 15.36 -59.77
C GLU A 62 9.29 15.00 -61.21
N ASN A 63 8.20 15.59 -61.73
CA ASN A 63 7.66 15.33 -63.07
C ASN A 63 7.34 13.84 -63.36
N ILE A 64 6.95 13.13 -62.30
CA ILE A 64 6.51 11.73 -62.27
C ILE A 64 5.25 11.67 -61.39
N ASP A 65 4.12 11.22 -61.95
CA ASP A 65 2.83 11.16 -61.23
C ASP A 65 2.64 9.84 -60.45
N GLN A 66 3.37 8.79 -60.83
CA GLN A 66 3.29 7.45 -60.23
C GLN A 66 4.64 6.72 -60.37
N VAL A 67 5.03 5.98 -59.34
CA VAL A 67 6.22 5.12 -59.29
C VAL A 67 5.82 3.67 -59.02
N GLU A 68 6.68 2.70 -59.35
CA GLU A 68 6.55 1.31 -58.92
C GLU A 68 7.65 1.03 -57.89
N VAL A 69 7.29 0.72 -56.64
CA VAL A 69 8.22 0.38 -55.55
C VAL A 69 8.19 -1.14 -55.36
N ASN A 70 9.30 -1.83 -55.64
CA ASN A 70 9.36 -3.30 -55.72
C ASN A 70 8.25 -3.94 -56.61
N GLY A 71 7.74 -3.18 -57.58
CA GLY A 71 6.65 -3.57 -58.48
C GLY A 71 5.24 -3.19 -58.04
N GLU A 72 5.06 -2.64 -56.83
CA GLU A 72 3.76 -2.12 -56.36
C GLU A 72 3.60 -0.65 -56.81
N PRO A 73 2.50 -0.28 -57.48
CA PRO A 73 2.28 1.10 -57.93
C PRO A 73 1.91 2.03 -56.77
N VAL A 74 2.64 3.15 -56.65
CA VAL A 74 2.47 4.17 -55.61
C VAL A 74 2.32 5.54 -56.27
N ASP A 75 1.24 6.25 -55.93
CA ASP A 75 0.96 7.59 -56.47
C ASP A 75 1.87 8.64 -55.83
N VAL A 76 2.41 9.55 -56.67
CA VAL A 76 3.27 10.65 -56.21
C VAL A 76 2.40 11.86 -55.88
N THR A 77 2.37 12.26 -54.61
CA THR A 77 1.59 13.40 -54.13
C THR A 77 2.52 14.52 -53.69
N GLY A 78 2.42 15.68 -54.33
CA GLY A 78 3.23 16.86 -53.98
C GLY A 78 4.75 16.67 -54.20
N GLY A 79 5.14 15.79 -55.13
CA GLY A 79 6.54 15.44 -55.39
C GLY A 79 7.16 14.43 -54.43
N SER A 80 6.35 13.82 -53.55
CA SER A 80 6.78 12.77 -52.61
C SER A 80 5.92 11.53 -52.74
N TRP A 81 6.46 10.38 -52.35
CA TRP A 81 5.77 9.09 -52.31
C TRP A 81 6.17 8.31 -51.05
N GLU A 82 5.28 7.44 -50.58
CA GLU A 82 5.45 6.63 -49.37
C GLU A 82 4.69 5.30 -49.52
N VAL A 83 5.30 4.20 -49.09
CA VAL A 83 4.66 2.88 -49.03
C VAL A 83 5.17 2.08 -47.84
N LEU A 84 4.31 1.26 -47.25
CA LEU A 84 4.68 0.30 -46.20
C LEU A 84 4.85 -1.08 -46.84
N LEU A 85 6.05 -1.66 -46.75
CA LEU A 85 6.37 -2.95 -47.35
C LEU A 85 6.91 -3.93 -46.29
N PRO A 86 6.47 -5.20 -46.30
CA PRO A 86 7.03 -6.23 -45.43
C PRO A 86 8.36 -6.76 -46.01
N PHE A 87 9.32 -6.97 -45.13
CA PHE A 87 10.62 -7.59 -45.39
C PHE A 87 10.87 -8.70 -44.37
N ALA A 88 11.72 -9.66 -44.72
CA ALA A 88 12.23 -10.66 -43.79
C ALA A 88 13.53 -10.17 -43.14
N GLU A 89 13.92 -10.79 -42.02
CA GLU A 89 15.20 -10.54 -41.35
C GLU A 89 16.41 -10.70 -42.29
N GLY A 90 17.44 -9.87 -42.08
CA GLY A 90 18.67 -9.86 -42.85
C GLY A 90 18.72 -8.80 -43.96
N GLU A 91 19.59 -9.03 -44.96
CA GLU A 91 19.80 -8.09 -46.07
C GLU A 91 18.52 -7.87 -46.90
N ALA A 92 18.13 -6.60 -47.06
CA ALA A 92 16.95 -6.17 -47.79
C ALA A 92 17.29 -5.09 -48.82
N SER A 93 16.50 -5.04 -49.89
CA SER A 93 16.66 -4.05 -50.96
C SER A 93 15.32 -3.50 -51.42
N VAL A 94 15.25 -2.19 -51.66
CA VAL A 94 14.13 -1.55 -52.35
C VAL A 94 14.63 -0.99 -53.67
N THR A 95 13.93 -1.34 -54.75
CA THR A 95 14.06 -0.67 -56.05
C THR A 95 12.79 0.13 -56.32
N VAL A 96 12.96 1.39 -56.73
CA VAL A 96 11.87 2.22 -57.26
C VAL A 96 12.13 2.55 -58.72
N VAL A 97 11.10 2.46 -59.56
CA VAL A 97 11.15 2.88 -60.97
C VAL A 97 9.99 3.82 -61.30
N GLY A 98 10.24 4.84 -62.12
CA GLY A 98 9.22 5.82 -62.47
C GLY A 98 9.70 6.83 -63.50
N GLY A 99 8.86 7.18 -64.47
CA GLY A 99 9.20 8.17 -65.51
C GLY A 99 10.44 7.86 -66.37
N GLY A 100 10.94 6.62 -66.35
CA GLY A 100 12.20 6.22 -66.98
C GLY A 100 13.45 6.42 -66.12
N GLN A 101 13.29 6.82 -64.85
CA GLN A 101 14.33 6.77 -63.82
C GLN A 101 14.21 5.48 -63.00
N GLN A 102 15.31 5.12 -62.34
CA GLN A 102 15.38 4.05 -61.35
C GLN A 102 16.27 4.51 -60.20
N ASP A 103 15.90 4.18 -58.96
CA ASP A 103 16.78 4.27 -57.80
C ASP A 103 16.69 2.96 -56.98
N GLN A 104 17.74 2.64 -56.23
CA GLN A 104 17.81 1.45 -55.39
C GLN A 104 18.57 1.75 -54.09
N VAL A 105 18.04 1.25 -52.97
CA VAL A 105 18.71 1.28 -51.67
C VAL A 105 18.74 -0.14 -51.07
N ASP A 106 19.91 -0.50 -50.54
CA ASP A 106 20.13 -1.74 -49.80
C ASP A 106 20.31 -1.38 -48.31
N PHE A 107 19.72 -2.17 -47.41
CA PHE A 107 19.65 -1.97 -45.97
C PHE A 107 19.52 -3.33 -45.26
N VAL A 108 19.46 -3.36 -43.93
CA VAL A 108 19.31 -4.61 -43.16
C VAL A 108 18.09 -4.52 -42.26
N ILE A 109 17.23 -5.54 -42.30
CA ILE A 109 16.21 -5.78 -41.29
C ILE A 109 16.85 -6.56 -40.15
N ASP A 110 16.59 -6.10 -38.94
CA ASP A 110 16.95 -6.81 -37.72
C ASP A 110 15.93 -6.42 -36.66
N SER A 111 14.84 -7.19 -36.53
CA SER A 111 13.73 -6.92 -35.60
C SER A 111 13.70 -7.84 -34.38
N LEU A 112 14.79 -8.57 -34.14
CA LEU A 112 14.94 -9.50 -33.02
C LEU A 112 15.76 -8.82 -31.91
N ALA A 113 15.25 -8.84 -30.68
CA ALA A 113 16.00 -8.37 -29.52
C ALA A 113 17.06 -9.40 -29.07
N PRO A 114 18.19 -8.96 -28.50
CA PRO A 114 19.19 -9.86 -27.92
C PRO A 114 18.57 -10.82 -26.89
N GLN A 115 18.98 -12.08 -26.88
CA GLN A 115 18.56 -13.04 -25.85
C GLN A 115 19.44 -12.88 -24.61
N LEU A 116 18.87 -12.32 -23.55
CA LEU A 116 19.55 -12.06 -22.29
C LEU A 116 19.18 -13.11 -21.23
N THR A 117 20.18 -13.72 -20.59
CA THR A 117 20.00 -14.67 -19.50
C THR A 117 20.81 -14.26 -18.28
N LEU A 118 20.23 -14.37 -17.08
CA LEU A 118 20.89 -14.02 -15.82
C LEU A 118 20.98 -15.23 -14.88
N SER A 119 22.19 -15.49 -14.40
CA SER A 119 22.57 -16.62 -13.54
C SER A 119 22.79 -16.23 -12.07
N SER A 120 23.15 -14.98 -11.81
CA SER A 120 23.26 -14.38 -10.47
C SER A 120 22.85 -12.90 -10.53
N PRO A 121 22.12 -12.37 -9.52
CA PRO A 121 21.44 -13.12 -8.46
C PRO A 121 20.38 -14.10 -9.00
N GLN A 122 20.01 -15.09 -8.19
CA GLN A 122 18.85 -15.92 -8.47
C GLN A 122 17.58 -15.14 -8.09
N ARG A 123 16.41 -15.57 -8.57
CA ARG A 123 15.14 -15.04 -8.03
C ARG A 123 15.03 -15.39 -6.55
N ALA A 124 14.32 -14.57 -5.78
CA ALA A 124 14.18 -14.76 -4.33
C ALA A 124 15.50 -14.64 -3.53
N THR A 125 16.47 -13.86 -4.01
CA THR A 125 17.73 -13.68 -3.30
C THR A 125 17.53 -12.80 -2.06
N VAL A 126 17.94 -13.29 -0.89
CA VAL A 126 18.03 -12.51 0.35
C VAL A 126 19.48 -12.55 0.85
N LEU A 127 20.04 -11.39 1.19
CA LEU A 127 21.45 -11.24 1.58
C LEU A 127 21.60 -10.49 2.91
N ASP A 128 22.37 -11.09 3.82
CA ASP A 128 22.67 -10.50 5.13
C ASP A 128 23.83 -9.50 5.04
N ALA A 129 23.58 -8.27 5.48
CA ALA A 129 24.55 -7.18 5.60
C ALA A 129 25.74 -7.52 6.54
N SER A 130 25.61 -8.52 7.41
CA SER A 130 26.74 -9.05 8.19
C SER A 130 27.78 -9.80 7.34
N THR A 131 27.40 -10.24 6.13
CA THR A 131 28.21 -11.11 5.26
C THR A 131 28.70 -10.44 3.97
N THR A 132 27.94 -9.49 3.42
CA THR A 132 28.27 -8.79 2.17
C THR A 132 27.65 -7.39 2.16
N THR A 133 28.09 -6.52 1.23
CA THR A 133 27.45 -5.24 0.89
C THR A 133 27.23 -5.09 -0.63
N SER A 134 27.42 -6.17 -1.37
CA SER A 134 27.32 -6.23 -2.83
C SER A 134 26.79 -7.58 -3.28
N VAL A 135 26.27 -7.62 -4.50
CA VAL A 135 25.91 -8.85 -5.22
C VAL A 135 26.68 -8.91 -6.54
N MET A 136 27.14 -10.12 -6.89
CA MET A 136 27.73 -10.36 -8.20
C MET A 136 26.61 -10.64 -9.20
N VAL A 137 26.49 -9.76 -10.20
CA VAL A 137 25.54 -9.86 -11.31
C VAL A 137 26.23 -10.58 -12.46
N THR A 138 25.81 -11.80 -12.80
CA THR A 138 26.41 -12.60 -13.89
C THR A 138 25.36 -13.14 -14.83
N GLY A 139 25.66 -13.13 -16.12
CA GLY A 139 24.78 -13.65 -17.15
C GLY A 139 25.47 -13.84 -18.48
N ASN A 140 24.67 -14.17 -19.49
CA ASN A 140 25.09 -14.32 -20.87
C ASN A 140 24.08 -13.63 -21.79
N VAL A 141 24.58 -12.95 -22.82
CA VAL A 141 23.78 -12.38 -23.91
C VAL A 141 24.15 -13.03 -25.24
N VAL A 142 23.13 -13.53 -25.96
CA VAL A 142 23.27 -14.06 -27.32
C VAL A 142 22.59 -13.09 -28.28
N GLU A 143 23.29 -12.73 -29.35
CA GLU A 143 22.83 -11.77 -30.34
C GLU A 143 23.18 -12.31 -31.75
N GLU A 144 22.14 -12.61 -32.55
CA GLU A 144 22.27 -13.32 -33.85
C GLU A 144 22.11 -12.40 -35.07
N GLY A 145 21.69 -11.16 -34.89
CA GLY A 145 21.41 -10.17 -35.95
C GLY A 145 22.61 -9.28 -36.28
N THR A 146 22.45 -7.97 -36.12
CA THR A 146 23.44 -6.95 -36.51
C THR A 146 24.61 -6.82 -35.52
N GLY A 147 24.51 -7.52 -34.40
CA GLY A 147 25.53 -7.60 -33.37
C GLY A 147 25.26 -6.63 -32.21
N LEU A 148 25.68 -7.05 -31.02
CA LEU A 148 25.49 -6.31 -29.78
C LEU A 148 26.09 -4.89 -29.85
N PHE A 149 25.36 -3.91 -29.30
CA PHE A 149 25.83 -2.54 -29.14
C PHE A 149 26.33 -2.29 -27.71
N LEU A 150 25.54 -2.64 -26.69
CA LEU A 150 25.93 -2.54 -25.28
C LEU A 150 25.06 -3.42 -24.35
N VAL A 151 25.56 -3.67 -23.14
CA VAL A 151 24.79 -4.19 -21.99
C VAL A 151 24.94 -3.22 -20.82
N LYS A 152 23.88 -3.08 -20.02
CA LYS A 152 23.87 -2.28 -18.78
C LYS A 152 23.42 -3.10 -17.58
N VAL A 153 23.90 -2.73 -16.39
CA VAL A 153 23.29 -3.07 -15.10
C VAL A 153 22.82 -1.76 -14.47
N GLY A 154 21.51 -1.59 -14.31
CA GLY A 154 20.90 -0.27 -14.11
C GLY A 154 21.33 0.70 -15.23
N GLU A 155 21.86 1.87 -14.86
CA GLU A 155 22.40 2.83 -15.83
C GLU A 155 23.83 2.52 -16.30
N GLN A 156 24.57 1.66 -15.58
CA GLN A 156 25.99 1.44 -15.80
C GLN A 156 26.24 0.49 -16.98
N ILE A 157 26.91 0.97 -18.03
CA ILE A 157 27.40 0.13 -19.14
C ILE A 157 28.50 -0.81 -18.62
N ILE A 158 28.41 -2.09 -18.98
CA ILE A 158 29.38 -3.12 -18.59
C ILE A 158 30.09 -3.71 -19.82
N ASP A 159 31.28 -4.27 -19.59
CA ASP A 159 31.99 -5.05 -20.61
C ASP A 159 31.37 -6.46 -20.73
N VAL A 160 31.36 -7.00 -21.95
CA VAL A 160 30.87 -8.34 -22.29
C VAL A 160 31.99 -9.09 -23.03
N GLU A 161 32.22 -10.35 -22.69
CA GLU A 161 33.24 -11.19 -23.34
C GLU A 161 32.80 -11.63 -24.75
N ASP A 162 33.74 -12.08 -25.60
CA ASP A 162 33.45 -12.60 -26.95
C ASP A 162 32.50 -13.84 -26.93
N SER A 163 32.29 -14.47 -25.78
CA SER A 163 31.33 -15.56 -25.55
C SER A 163 29.90 -15.09 -25.22
N GLY A 164 29.69 -13.78 -25.06
CA GLY A 164 28.45 -13.19 -24.55
C GLY A 164 28.37 -13.13 -23.02
N ASP A 165 29.35 -13.69 -22.31
CA ASP A 165 29.35 -13.72 -20.84
C ASP A 165 29.69 -12.35 -20.24
N PHE A 166 29.04 -12.00 -19.12
CA PHE A 166 29.32 -10.76 -18.38
C PHE A 166 29.28 -10.96 -16.86
N SER A 167 30.00 -10.09 -16.15
CA SER A 167 30.09 -10.10 -14.68
C SER A 167 30.27 -8.68 -14.15
N TYR A 168 29.45 -8.27 -13.17
CA TYR A 168 29.49 -6.94 -12.57
C TYR A 168 29.19 -7.01 -11.06
N GLU A 169 30.00 -6.34 -10.23
CA GLU A 169 29.74 -6.25 -8.79
C GLU A 169 28.87 -5.02 -8.50
N LEU A 170 27.61 -5.26 -8.12
CA LEU A 170 26.64 -4.24 -7.79
C LEU A 170 26.60 -4.02 -6.27
N ALA A 171 26.82 -2.79 -5.81
CA ALA A 171 26.60 -2.42 -4.41
C ALA A 171 25.10 -2.39 -4.09
N LEU A 172 24.72 -2.79 -2.87
CA LEU A 172 23.33 -2.90 -2.43
C LEU A 172 22.98 -1.82 -1.38
N ASN A 173 21.75 -1.32 -1.44
CA ASN A 173 21.15 -0.48 -0.40
C ASN A 173 20.30 -1.37 0.54
N PRO A 174 20.22 -1.09 1.85
CA PRO A 174 19.30 -1.82 2.74
C PRO A 174 17.84 -1.66 2.27
N GLY A 175 17.09 -2.77 2.20
CA GLY A 175 15.75 -2.82 1.62
C GLY A 175 15.68 -3.73 0.39
N LEU A 176 14.70 -3.48 -0.49
CA LEU A 176 14.57 -4.18 -1.78
C LEU A 176 15.47 -3.52 -2.83
N ASN A 177 16.27 -4.32 -3.53
CA ASN A 177 17.05 -3.87 -4.69
C ASN A 177 16.53 -4.58 -5.94
N VAL A 178 16.10 -3.82 -6.95
CA VAL A 178 15.72 -4.37 -8.26
C VAL A 178 16.92 -4.33 -9.20
N VAL A 179 17.51 -5.50 -9.46
CA VAL A 179 18.66 -5.64 -10.34
C VAL A 179 18.19 -5.77 -11.79
N THR A 180 18.08 -4.65 -12.49
CA THR A 180 17.76 -4.61 -13.92
C THR A 180 19.01 -4.75 -14.78
N VAL A 181 19.01 -5.70 -15.70
CA VAL A 181 20.04 -5.86 -16.74
C VAL A 181 19.39 -5.69 -18.11
N THR A 182 19.99 -4.85 -18.96
CA THR A 182 19.45 -4.49 -20.28
C THR A 182 20.50 -4.77 -21.36
N ALA A 183 20.11 -5.42 -22.45
CA ALA A 183 20.94 -5.62 -23.64
C ALA A 183 20.33 -4.89 -24.85
N ILE A 184 21.17 -4.20 -25.63
CA ILE A 184 20.75 -3.46 -26.82
C ILE A 184 21.67 -3.83 -28.00
N ASP A 185 21.08 -4.15 -29.16
CA ASP A 185 21.80 -4.39 -30.42
C ASP A 185 22.08 -3.08 -31.20
N ARG A 186 22.58 -3.21 -32.44
CA ARG A 186 22.89 -2.05 -33.30
C ARG A 186 21.72 -1.55 -34.15
N ALA A 187 20.65 -2.33 -34.30
CA ALA A 187 19.39 -1.89 -34.89
C ALA A 187 18.52 -1.10 -33.89
N GLY A 188 18.85 -1.20 -32.59
CA GLY A 188 18.15 -0.57 -31.48
C GLY A 188 17.05 -1.44 -30.86
N ASN A 189 17.03 -2.76 -31.09
CA ASN A 189 16.16 -3.63 -30.30
C ASN A 189 16.75 -3.84 -28.91
N GLU A 190 15.87 -4.02 -27.93
CA GLU A 190 16.21 -4.09 -26.51
C GLU A 190 15.56 -5.30 -25.84
N SER A 191 16.30 -5.95 -24.94
CA SER A 191 15.75 -6.89 -23.97
C SER A 191 16.23 -6.56 -22.56
N ALA A 192 15.39 -6.88 -21.57
CA ALA A 192 15.68 -6.66 -20.16
C ALA A 192 15.29 -7.87 -19.31
N THR A 193 16.06 -8.15 -18.26
CA THR A 193 15.73 -9.12 -17.21
C THR A 193 15.99 -8.50 -15.84
N ARG A 194 15.20 -8.89 -14.85
CA ARG A 194 15.15 -8.28 -13.52
C ARG A 194 15.21 -9.33 -12.42
N ARG A 195 15.82 -9.01 -11.28
CA ARG A 195 15.83 -9.85 -10.07
C ARG A 195 15.64 -9.03 -8.81
N GLY A 196 14.90 -9.56 -7.85
CA GLY A 196 14.78 -8.96 -6.53
C GLY A 196 15.91 -9.41 -5.63
N VAL A 197 16.47 -8.48 -4.87
CA VAL A 197 17.42 -8.75 -3.79
C VAL A 197 16.98 -7.99 -2.54
N ASN A 198 16.41 -8.69 -1.56
CA ASN A 198 16.21 -8.10 -0.24
C ASN A 198 17.56 -8.13 0.50
N PHE A 199 18.03 -6.97 0.95
CA PHE A 199 19.35 -6.81 1.57
C PHE A 199 19.25 -6.04 2.89
N GLY A 200 19.94 -6.50 3.92
CA GLY A 200 19.99 -5.84 5.22
C GLY A 200 20.43 -6.77 6.34
N PRO A 201 20.47 -6.31 7.59
CA PRO A 201 20.63 -7.21 8.73
C PRO A 201 19.40 -8.12 8.81
N LEU A 202 19.61 -9.41 9.08
CA LEU A 202 18.53 -10.40 9.14
C LEU A 202 18.26 -10.90 10.56
N GLY A 203 16.98 -11.14 10.85
CA GLY A 203 16.49 -11.81 12.06
C GLY A 203 15.76 -13.13 11.75
N GLU A 204 15.39 -13.84 12.81
CA GLU A 204 14.63 -15.09 12.71
C GLU A 204 13.19 -14.82 12.20
N PRO A 205 12.73 -15.51 11.12
CA PRO A 205 11.43 -15.29 10.48
C PRO A 205 10.17 -15.40 11.36
N ASP A 206 10.25 -16.16 12.46
CA ASP A 206 9.13 -16.53 13.33
C ASP A 206 9.23 -15.94 14.75
N ALA A 207 10.26 -15.13 15.01
CA ALA A 207 10.40 -14.43 16.29
C ALA A 207 9.33 -13.33 16.45
N PRO A 208 8.87 -13.04 17.69
CA PRO A 208 8.06 -11.87 17.99
C PRO A 208 8.67 -10.57 17.47
N ILE A 209 7.82 -9.66 17.02
CA ILE A 209 8.17 -8.30 16.64
C ILE A 209 8.06 -7.45 17.90
N ASP A 210 9.18 -7.29 18.59
CA ASP A 210 9.33 -6.37 19.72
C ASP A 210 9.26 -4.90 19.22
N ASP A 211 8.83 -3.95 20.06
CA ASP A 211 8.65 -2.53 19.69
C ASP A 211 7.77 -2.31 18.41
N ALA A 212 6.80 -3.21 18.14
CA ALA A 212 6.03 -3.19 16.89
C ALA A 212 5.12 -1.96 16.74
N LEU A 213 4.43 -1.63 17.83
CA LEU A 213 3.52 -0.49 17.94
C LEU A 213 3.70 0.17 19.30
N ARG A 214 3.80 1.50 19.33
CA ARG A 214 3.70 2.31 20.54
C ARG A 214 2.46 3.18 20.48
N VAL A 215 1.55 2.99 21.43
CA VAL A 215 0.37 3.86 21.59
C VAL A 215 0.69 4.93 22.65
N GLU A 216 0.40 6.19 22.32
CA GLU A 216 0.62 7.35 23.18
C GLU A 216 -0.69 8.10 23.38
N VAL A 217 -1.18 8.13 24.62
CA VAL A 217 -2.29 8.99 25.06
C VAL A 217 -1.68 10.22 25.72
N SER A 218 -1.71 11.35 25.03
CA SER A 218 -1.23 12.61 25.61
C SER A 218 -2.12 13.07 26.78
N ARG A 219 -1.65 14.03 27.57
CA ARG A 219 -2.48 14.71 28.59
C ARG A 219 -3.81 15.22 28.03
N THR A 220 -3.82 15.83 26.84
CA THR A 220 -5.06 16.29 26.20
C THR A 220 -5.88 15.12 25.63
N GLY A 221 -5.26 13.97 25.38
CA GLY A 221 -5.97 12.71 25.18
C GLY A 221 -6.75 12.26 26.41
N PHE A 222 -6.19 12.37 27.61
CA PHE A 222 -6.94 12.10 28.86
C PHE A 222 -8.05 13.13 29.11
N GLU A 223 -7.85 14.40 28.74
CA GLU A 223 -8.92 15.41 28.75
C GLU A 223 -10.08 14.97 27.82
N ARG A 224 -9.80 14.49 26.60
CA ARG A 224 -10.83 13.92 25.69
C ARG A 224 -11.48 12.64 26.20
N ILE A 225 -10.70 11.69 26.75
CA ILE A 225 -11.26 10.46 27.33
C ILE A 225 -12.20 10.80 28.49
N SER A 226 -11.89 11.84 29.28
CA SER A 226 -12.77 12.31 30.35
C SER A 226 -14.10 12.82 29.80
N GLU A 227 -14.08 13.70 28.79
CA GLU A 227 -15.30 14.20 28.11
C GLU A 227 -16.15 13.06 27.51
N VAL A 228 -15.49 12.05 26.92
CA VAL A 228 -16.16 10.90 26.30
C VAL A 228 -16.81 10.00 27.35
N VAL A 229 -16.08 9.65 28.41
CA VAL A 229 -16.62 8.82 29.49
C VAL A 229 -17.74 9.55 30.23
N GLU A 230 -17.60 10.87 30.48
CA GLU A 230 -18.67 11.72 31.04
C GLU A 230 -19.96 11.63 30.23
N ALA A 231 -19.87 11.73 28.90
CA ALA A 231 -21.02 11.58 28.00
C ALA A 231 -21.63 10.16 27.98
N PHE A 232 -20.86 9.13 28.34
CA PHE A 232 -21.31 7.74 28.45
C PHE A 232 -22.01 7.44 29.78
N VAL A 233 -21.71 8.16 30.86
CA VAL A 233 -22.36 7.91 32.16
C VAL A 233 -23.76 8.53 32.19
N THR A 234 -24.79 7.73 31.92
CA THR A 234 -26.21 8.14 32.07
C THR A 234 -26.86 7.50 33.30
N PRO A 235 -27.96 8.08 33.84
CA PRO A 235 -28.72 7.47 34.94
C PRO A 235 -29.21 6.05 34.63
N GLU A 236 -29.59 5.79 33.37
CA GLU A 236 -30.04 4.49 32.89
C GLU A 236 -28.91 3.47 32.92
N ARG A 237 -27.73 3.81 32.40
CA ARG A 237 -26.55 2.92 32.43
C ARG A 237 -26.07 2.65 33.87
N ILE A 238 -26.09 3.66 34.76
CA ILE A 238 -25.82 3.42 36.19
C ILE A 238 -26.82 2.43 36.81
N MET A 239 -28.11 2.54 36.46
CA MET A 239 -29.12 1.57 36.92
C MET A 239 -28.87 0.16 36.39
N GLU A 240 -28.33 0.00 35.17
CA GLU A 240 -27.95 -1.30 34.61
C GLU A 240 -26.76 -1.92 35.38
N PHE A 241 -25.68 -1.15 35.62
CA PHE A 241 -24.54 -1.61 36.43
C PHE A 241 -24.98 -2.01 37.85
N VAL A 242 -25.73 -1.14 38.53
CA VAL A 242 -26.13 -1.37 39.93
C VAL A 242 -27.17 -2.49 40.07
N ALA A 243 -27.86 -2.88 38.99
CA ALA A 243 -28.70 -4.08 38.98
C ALA A 243 -27.90 -5.40 39.01
N GLY A 244 -26.60 -5.38 38.65
CA GLY A 244 -25.69 -6.52 38.74
C GLY A 244 -24.88 -6.60 40.05
N ALA A 245 -24.74 -5.49 40.76
CA ALA A 245 -23.92 -5.32 41.96
C ALA A 245 -24.35 -6.15 43.19
N GLU A 246 -23.40 -6.60 44.02
CA GLU A 246 -23.69 -7.18 45.34
C GLU A 246 -23.97 -6.07 46.39
N LEU A 247 -25.12 -5.40 46.24
CA LEU A 247 -25.54 -4.34 47.14
C LEU A 247 -25.73 -4.82 48.60
N PRO A 248 -25.48 -3.96 49.61
CA PRO A 248 -25.76 -4.27 51.00
C PRO A 248 -27.22 -4.68 51.23
N GLU A 249 -27.46 -5.80 51.95
CA GLU A 249 -28.80 -6.39 52.21
C GLU A 249 -29.87 -5.41 52.74
N ASN A 250 -29.43 -4.27 53.29
CA ASN A 250 -30.29 -3.21 53.81
C ASN A 250 -30.81 -2.23 52.75
N PHE A 251 -30.59 -2.47 51.45
CA PHE A 251 -30.97 -1.56 50.38
C PHE A 251 -31.37 -2.27 49.06
N GLU A 252 -32.39 -1.73 48.39
CA GLU A 252 -32.79 -2.08 47.01
C GLU A 252 -32.97 -0.78 46.22
N LEU A 253 -32.19 -0.58 45.16
CA LEU A 253 -32.25 0.62 44.31
C LEU A 253 -33.34 0.44 43.24
N THR A 254 -34.23 1.42 43.11
CA THR A 254 -35.31 1.41 42.11
C THR A 254 -35.20 2.56 41.10
N GLY A 255 -34.33 3.54 41.34
CA GLY A 255 -34.00 4.58 40.37
C GLY A 255 -32.80 5.44 40.78
N VAL A 256 -32.08 5.93 39.77
CA VAL A 256 -31.01 6.95 39.89
C VAL A 256 -31.37 8.13 39.00
N ALA A 257 -31.04 9.34 39.43
CA ALA A 257 -31.01 10.54 38.59
C ALA A 257 -29.96 11.52 39.12
N PHE A 258 -29.41 12.37 38.27
CA PHE A 258 -28.51 13.47 38.62
C PHE A 258 -28.68 14.62 37.61
N GLU A 259 -28.23 15.83 37.95
CA GLU A 259 -28.31 16.99 37.04
C GLU A 259 -27.05 17.13 36.18
N ASN A 260 -25.85 16.99 36.79
CA ASN A 260 -24.57 17.04 36.09
C ASN A 260 -23.63 15.98 36.68
N LEU A 261 -22.68 15.53 35.86
CA LEU A 261 -21.53 14.73 36.26
C LEU A 261 -20.32 15.40 35.61
N ASP A 262 -19.35 15.84 36.41
CA ASP A 262 -18.05 16.31 35.94
C ASP A 262 -17.03 15.18 36.15
N LEU A 263 -16.29 14.78 35.11
CA LEU A 263 -15.22 13.78 35.22
C LEU A 263 -13.86 14.35 34.79
N ALA A 264 -12.82 14.03 35.55
CA ALA A 264 -11.43 14.33 35.20
C ALA A 264 -10.50 13.15 35.48
N ILE A 265 -9.98 12.55 34.41
CA ILE A 265 -8.91 11.55 34.45
C ILE A 265 -7.59 12.30 34.19
N THR A 266 -6.67 12.29 35.17
CA THR A 266 -5.38 13.00 35.09
C THR A 266 -4.22 12.04 35.28
N PRO A 267 -3.29 11.92 34.32
CA PRO A 267 -2.14 11.04 34.47
C PRO A 267 -1.09 11.65 35.41
N GLN A 268 -0.54 10.81 36.29
CA GLN A 268 0.50 11.12 37.27
C GLN A 268 1.74 10.23 37.04
N ASP A 269 2.70 10.26 37.96
CA ASP A 269 3.88 9.38 37.92
C ASP A 269 3.50 7.95 38.35
N GLY A 270 3.22 7.08 37.39
CA GLY A 270 2.89 5.67 37.59
C GLY A 270 1.41 5.33 37.85
N TYR A 271 0.50 6.30 37.91
CA TYR A 271 -0.94 6.07 38.14
C TYR A 271 -1.81 7.17 37.49
N LEU A 272 -3.12 6.93 37.41
CA LEU A 272 -4.12 7.91 37.00
C LEU A 272 -4.90 8.38 38.25
N ASP A 273 -5.00 9.70 38.46
CA ASP A 273 -6.04 10.26 39.33
C ASP A 273 -7.36 10.28 38.55
N ILE A 274 -8.44 9.77 39.14
CA ILE A 274 -9.80 9.95 38.64
C ILE A 274 -10.57 10.77 39.67
N ALA A 275 -10.97 11.99 39.31
CA ALA A 275 -11.86 12.82 40.11
C ALA A 275 -13.22 12.91 39.42
N MET A 276 -14.28 12.48 40.09
CA MET A 276 -15.67 12.60 39.64
C MET A 276 -16.44 13.48 40.63
N GLN A 277 -17.28 14.38 40.13
CA GLN A 277 -18.29 15.08 40.92
C GLN A 277 -19.67 14.85 40.30
N VAL A 278 -20.66 14.46 41.10
CA VAL A 278 -22.05 14.31 40.66
C VAL A 278 -22.93 15.27 41.45
N ASP A 279 -23.61 16.15 40.73
CA ASP A 279 -24.49 17.17 41.30
C ASP A 279 -25.97 16.75 41.23
N ALA A 280 -26.71 17.08 42.29
CA ALA A 280 -28.12 16.76 42.51
C ALA A 280 -28.45 15.25 42.38
N LEU A 281 -27.54 14.38 42.80
CA LEU A 281 -27.73 12.92 42.80
C LEU A 281 -28.95 12.53 43.64
N ARG A 282 -29.89 11.81 43.03
CA ARG A 282 -31.08 11.24 43.64
C ARG A 282 -31.04 9.72 43.51
N LEU A 283 -31.25 9.04 44.64
CA LEU A 283 -31.40 7.59 44.76
C LEU A 283 -32.82 7.31 45.25
N ASP A 284 -33.65 6.68 44.42
CA ASP A 284 -34.97 6.14 44.79
C ASP A 284 -34.83 4.65 45.08
N GLY A 285 -35.50 4.15 46.13
CA GLY A 285 -35.33 2.76 46.55
C GLY A 285 -36.08 2.35 47.80
N ILE A 286 -35.79 1.13 48.25
CA ILE A 286 -36.31 0.54 49.49
C ILE A 286 -35.15 0.42 50.49
N PHE A 287 -35.29 1.05 51.66
CA PHE A 287 -34.23 1.20 52.66
C PHE A 287 -34.61 0.52 53.97
N SER A 288 -33.76 -0.39 54.47
CA SER A 288 -33.91 -1.01 55.79
C SER A 288 -32.98 -0.32 56.79
N ILE A 289 -33.52 0.51 57.67
CA ILE A 289 -32.73 1.31 58.62
C ILE A 289 -32.72 0.60 59.98
N ASN A 290 -31.55 0.39 60.58
CA ASN A 290 -31.36 -0.24 61.90
C ASN A 290 -32.01 -1.63 62.11
N GLY A 291 -32.45 -2.31 61.05
CA GLY A 291 -33.18 -3.58 61.11
C GLY A 291 -34.69 -3.44 61.33
N ASP A 292 -35.25 -2.25 61.15
CA ASP A 292 -36.70 -2.01 61.08
C ASP A 292 -37.31 -2.46 59.73
N GLU A 293 -38.64 -2.39 59.58
CA GLU A 293 -39.31 -2.76 58.32
C GLU A 293 -38.83 -1.90 57.13
N PRO A 294 -38.65 -2.46 55.92
CA PRO A 294 -38.13 -1.72 54.77
C PRO A 294 -39.05 -0.55 54.37
N ILE A 295 -38.45 0.62 54.10
CA ILE A 295 -39.15 1.87 53.78
C ILE A 295 -38.85 2.26 52.33
N GLU A 296 -39.90 2.34 51.50
CA GLU A 296 -39.82 2.94 50.17
C GLU A 296 -39.66 4.46 50.29
N GLY A 297 -38.67 5.03 49.62
CA GLY A 297 -38.38 6.45 49.66
C GLY A 297 -37.19 6.86 48.81
N TYR A 298 -36.58 7.97 49.17
CA TYR A 298 -35.44 8.52 48.44
C TYR A 298 -34.39 9.14 49.34
N VAL A 299 -33.17 9.23 48.81
CA VAL A 299 -32.12 10.12 49.27
C VAL A 299 -31.75 11.03 48.11
N ALA A 300 -31.64 12.33 48.38
CA ALA A 300 -31.13 13.32 47.43
C ALA A 300 -29.91 14.01 48.05
N ILE A 301 -28.83 14.09 47.29
CA ILE A 301 -27.52 14.61 47.67
C ILE A 301 -27.22 15.81 46.78
N ALA A 302 -26.92 16.97 47.37
CA ALA A 302 -26.66 18.18 46.58
C ALA A 302 -25.41 18.04 45.69
N THR A 303 -24.32 17.52 46.25
CA THR A 303 -23.08 17.18 45.53
C THR A 303 -22.45 15.95 46.20
N VAL A 304 -21.92 15.03 45.41
CA VAL A 304 -21.00 13.98 45.86
C VAL A 304 -19.73 14.03 45.01
N GLY A 305 -18.57 13.96 45.65
CA GLY A 305 -17.29 13.82 44.96
C GLY A 305 -16.67 12.46 45.24
N VAL A 306 -15.96 11.89 44.26
CA VAL A 306 -15.14 10.70 44.46
C VAL A 306 -13.78 10.88 43.80
N ASN A 307 -12.71 10.62 44.56
CA ASN A 307 -11.34 10.62 44.07
C ASN A 307 -10.79 9.19 44.11
N LEU A 308 -10.19 8.72 43.02
CA LEU A 308 -9.42 7.47 42.98
C LEU A 308 -8.00 7.72 42.51
N GLN A 309 -7.11 6.84 42.96
CA GLN A 309 -5.83 6.61 42.32
C GLN A 309 -5.83 5.19 41.76
N ILE A 310 -5.75 5.04 40.44
CA ILE A 310 -5.69 3.73 39.78
C ILE A 310 -4.35 3.53 39.08
N GLU A 311 -3.78 2.36 39.25
CA GLU A 311 -2.61 1.89 38.50
C GLU A 311 -3.07 0.85 37.48
N LEU A 312 -2.56 0.95 36.26
CA LEU A 312 -2.80 -0.02 35.19
C LEU A 312 -1.51 -0.82 34.97
N THR A 313 -1.60 -2.15 34.96
CA THR A 313 -0.44 -3.04 34.78
C THR A 313 -0.79 -4.16 33.79
N PRO A 314 -0.05 -4.32 32.68
CA PRO A 314 -0.26 -5.46 31.78
C PRO A 314 0.06 -6.80 32.44
N ARG A 315 -0.68 -7.85 32.08
CA ARG A 315 -0.48 -9.24 32.52
C ARG A 315 0.07 -10.13 31.41
N GLU A 316 0.60 -11.31 31.78
CA GLU A 316 1.15 -12.33 30.87
C GLU A 316 0.11 -12.91 29.89
N ASP A 317 -1.19 -12.74 30.15
CA ASP A 317 -2.31 -13.18 29.29
C ASP A 317 -2.83 -12.06 28.36
N ASN A 318 -2.04 -10.99 28.20
CA ASN A 318 -2.40 -9.76 27.50
C ASN A 318 -3.62 -9.01 28.08
N SER A 319 -4.10 -9.34 29.29
CA SER A 319 -5.09 -8.50 29.99
C SER A 319 -4.44 -7.28 30.66
N LEU A 320 -5.23 -6.24 30.94
CA LEU A 320 -4.85 -5.14 31.81
C LEU A 320 -5.36 -5.38 33.24
N GLU A 321 -4.47 -5.34 34.23
CA GLU A 321 -4.82 -5.29 35.64
C GLU A 321 -5.05 -3.83 36.06
N LEU A 322 -6.25 -3.54 36.57
CA LEU A 322 -6.54 -2.31 37.30
C LEU A 322 -6.34 -2.54 38.80
N ARG A 323 -5.54 -1.69 39.44
CA ARG A 323 -5.36 -1.68 40.90
C ARG A 323 -5.71 -0.31 41.48
N ILE A 324 -6.74 -0.25 42.31
CA ILE A 324 -7.05 0.94 43.11
C ILE A 324 -5.99 1.06 44.22
N LEU A 325 -5.21 2.13 44.17
CA LEU A 325 -4.17 2.48 45.16
C LEU A 325 -4.75 3.26 46.35
N ASP A 326 -5.68 4.18 46.07
CA ASP A 326 -6.38 5.00 47.05
C ASP A 326 -7.81 5.31 46.57
N SER A 327 -8.74 5.52 47.51
CA SER A 327 -10.11 5.93 47.22
C SER A 327 -10.72 6.79 48.33
N GLU A 328 -11.22 7.97 47.96
CA GLU A 328 -11.85 8.94 48.86
C GLU A 328 -13.25 9.31 48.38
N LEU A 329 -14.26 9.08 49.22
CA LEU A 329 -15.62 9.56 49.03
C LEU A 329 -15.82 10.89 49.78
N VAL A 330 -16.05 11.97 49.02
CA VAL A 330 -16.35 13.30 49.53
C VAL A 330 -17.87 13.50 49.58
N LEU A 331 -18.42 13.43 50.78
CA LEU A 331 -19.86 13.56 51.05
C LEU A 331 -20.07 14.30 52.37
N GLU A 332 -20.72 15.47 52.35
CA GLU A 332 -21.06 16.21 53.56
C GLU A 332 -22.47 15.89 54.08
N ASN A 333 -22.66 15.96 55.40
CA ASN A 333 -23.99 15.84 56.04
C ASN A 333 -24.96 16.96 55.61
N SER A 334 -24.44 18.11 55.17
CA SER A 334 -25.19 19.28 54.71
C SER A 334 -26.01 19.00 53.46
N ASP A 335 -25.48 18.14 52.60
CA ASP A 335 -25.92 17.94 51.23
C ASP A 335 -27.00 16.85 51.13
N ILE A 336 -27.11 16.01 52.15
CA ILE A 336 -28.04 14.88 52.20
C ILE A 336 -29.42 15.35 52.69
N THR A 337 -30.44 15.01 51.91
CA THR A 337 -31.86 15.18 52.23
C THR A 337 -32.62 13.90 51.91
N SER A 338 -33.67 13.58 52.67
CA SER A 338 -34.42 12.34 52.52
C SER A 338 -35.83 12.46 53.10
N ASN A 339 -36.74 11.57 52.68
CA ASN A 339 -38.03 11.35 53.32
C ASN A 339 -38.04 10.17 54.32
N LEU A 340 -36.91 9.48 54.53
CA LEU A 340 -36.80 8.26 55.33
C LEU A 340 -36.65 8.57 56.82
N ILE A 341 -35.64 9.36 57.19
CA ILE A 341 -35.30 9.76 58.57
C ILE A 341 -34.71 11.19 58.59
N GLU A 342 -34.79 11.87 59.73
CA GLU A 342 -34.20 13.21 59.95
C GLU A 342 -32.71 13.15 60.39
N ASP A 343 -32.14 11.96 60.58
CA ASP A 343 -30.76 11.78 61.05
C ASP A 343 -29.77 11.61 59.89
N ASN A 344 -29.19 12.73 59.47
CA ASN A 344 -28.22 12.79 58.38
C ASN A 344 -26.92 12.01 58.66
N ASP A 345 -26.49 11.83 59.91
CA ASP A 345 -25.30 11.02 60.22
C ASP A 345 -25.55 9.54 59.88
N THR A 346 -26.74 9.02 60.22
CA THR A 346 -27.14 7.65 59.87
C THR A 346 -27.31 7.50 58.36
N LEU A 347 -27.96 8.46 57.68
CA LEU A 347 -28.09 8.44 56.21
C LEU A 347 -26.73 8.48 55.51
N ARG A 348 -25.80 9.34 55.95
CA ARG A 348 -24.45 9.43 55.39
C ARG A 348 -23.68 8.12 55.47
N ASN A 349 -23.81 7.38 56.58
CA ASN A 349 -23.13 6.09 56.72
C ASN A 349 -23.75 5.00 55.82
N ILE A 350 -25.09 4.97 55.71
CA ILE A 350 -25.79 4.01 54.84
C ILE A 350 -25.45 4.27 53.37
N VAL A 351 -25.61 5.52 52.94
CA VAL A 351 -25.47 5.94 51.55
C VAL A 351 -23.99 6.06 51.16
N GLY A 352 -23.11 6.43 52.08
CA GLY A 352 -21.67 6.46 51.84
C GLY A 352 -21.09 5.07 51.58
N ASN A 353 -21.50 4.05 52.33
CA ASN A 353 -21.10 2.67 52.07
C ASN A 353 -21.63 2.17 50.71
N LEU A 354 -22.89 2.47 50.40
CA LEU A 354 -23.51 2.16 49.10
C LEU A 354 -22.73 2.79 47.94
N LEU A 355 -22.48 4.09 48.01
CA LEU A 355 -21.77 4.83 46.97
C LEU A 355 -20.32 4.35 46.82
N GLN A 356 -19.64 4.02 47.92
CA GLN A 356 -18.27 3.49 47.86
C GLN A 356 -18.19 2.12 47.17
N VAL A 357 -19.18 1.24 47.40
CA VAL A 357 -19.25 -0.08 46.72
C VAL A 357 -19.64 0.12 45.26
N ALA A 358 -20.78 0.74 44.99
CA ALA A 358 -21.31 0.93 43.63
C ALA A 358 -20.34 1.69 42.72
N PHE A 359 -19.57 2.64 43.26
CA PHE A 359 -18.56 3.36 42.48
C PHE A 359 -17.27 2.56 42.25
N ALA A 360 -16.83 1.73 43.22
CA ALA A 360 -15.68 0.86 43.03
C ALA A 360 -15.97 -0.25 42.00
N GLU A 361 -17.19 -0.80 42.02
CA GLU A 361 -17.70 -1.71 41.00
C GLU A 361 -17.84 -0.99 39.65
N PHE A 362 -18.53 0.16 39.60
CA PHE A 362 -18.67 0.96 38.37
C PHE A 362 -17.33 1.27 37.70
N VAL A 363 -16.30 1.69 38.43
CA VAL A 363 -14.97 1.96 37.84
C VAL A 363 -14.25 0.68 37.41
N GLY A 364 -14.46 -0.43 38.12
CA GLY A 364 -13.97 -1.74 37.71
C GLY A 364 -14.58 -2.19 36.38
N ASP A 365 -15.91 -2.29 36.34
CA ASP A 365 -16.67 -2.85 35.21
C ASP A 365 -16.61 -1.93 33.98
N LEU A 366 -16.62 -0.61 34.19
CA LEU A 366 -16.41 0.36 33.12
C LEU A 366 -15.02 0.18 32.52
N ILE A 367 -13.94 0.29 33.30
CA ILE A 367 -12.58 0.31 32.74
C ILE A 367 -12.11 -1.06 32.26
N VAL A 368 -12.50 -2.16 32.93
CA VAL A 368 -11.97 -3.51 32.66
C VAL A 368 -12.87 -4.31 31.71
N GLU A 369 -14.20 -4.18 31.78
CA GLU A 369 -15.11 -4.96 30.92
C GLU A 369 -15.71 -4.15 29.76
N SER A 370 -15.90 -2.83 29.93
CA SER A 370 -16.59 -1.99 28.93
C SER A 370 -15.65 -1.16 28.03
N LEU A 371 -14.48 -0.75 28.55
CA LEU A 371 -13.51 0.08 27.81
C LEU A 371 -12.34 -0.73 27.20
N TYR A 372 -12.17 -2.00 27.56
CA TYR A 372 -11.08 -2.85 27.06
C TYR A 372 -11.51 -4.32 26.90
N ASP A 373 -11.66 -4.78 25.66
CA ASP A 373 -11.79 -6.21 25.35
C ASP A 373 -10.43 -6.77 24.87
N PRO A 374 -9.82 -7.75 25.54
CA PRO A 374 -8.55 -8.34 25.08
C PRO A 374 -8.65 -9.01 23.71
N ALA A 375 -9.84 -9.33 23.20
CA ALA A 375 -10.02 -9.82 21.83
C ALA A 375 -9.57 -8.78 20.78
N ILE A 376 -9.57 -7.48 21.07
CA ILE A 376 -9.06 -6.45 20.14
C ILE A 376 -7.55 -6.59 19.88
N LEU A 377 -6.82 -7.29 20.74
CA LEU A 377 -5.41 -7.63 20.52
C LEU A 377 -5.23 -8.82 19.57
N THR A 378 -6.31 -9.54 19.21
CA THR A 378 -6.27 -10.62 18.22
C THR A 378 -6.95 -10.16 16.94
N GLN A 379 -6.14 -9.86 15.92
CA GLN A 379 -6.60 -9.33 14.64
C GLN A 379 -6.62 -10.45 13.59
N ASN A 380 -7.72 -10.57 12.86
CA ASN A 380 -7.87 -11.56 11.80
C ASN A 380 -8.02 -10.86 10.45
N PHE A 381 -7.09 -11.09 9.54
CA PHE A 381 -7.14 -10.57 8.17
C PHE A 381 -7.55 -11.69 7.22
N GLU A 382 -8.58 -11.47 6.40
CA GLU A 382 -8.98 -12.41 5.34
C GLU A 382 -8.75 -11.80 3.95
N PHE A 383 -8.20 -12.59 3.03
CA PHE A 383 -8.08 -12.26 1.62
C PHE A 383 -8.35 -13.51 0.77
N LEU A 384 -9.37 -13.44 -0.09
CA LEU A 384 -9.79 -14.50 -1.02
C LEU A 384 -9.95 -15.87 -0.33
N GLY A 385 -10.59 -15.92 0.84
CA GLY A 385 -10.85 -17.17 1.59
C GLY A 385 -9.63 -17.75 2.32
N ARG A 386 -8.49 -17.05 2.34
CA ARG A 386 -7.37 -17.33 3.26
C ARG A 386 -7.41 -16.31 4.38
N SER A 387 -7.20 -16.75 5.62
CA SER A 387 -7.05 -15.85 6.77
C SER A 387 -5.72 -16.03 7.50
N VAL A 388 -5.26 -14.95 8.14
CA VAL A 388 -4.13 -14.95 9.06
C VAL A 388 -4.55 -14.27 10.36
N GLU A 389 -4.25 -14.94 11.48
CA GLU A 389 -4.39 -14.40 12.83
C GLU A 389 -3.08 -13.71 13.24
N LEU A 390 -3.21 -12.49 13.76
CA LEU A 390 -2.19 -11.65 14.34
C LEU A 390 -2.51 -11.50 15.83
N THR A 391 -1.56 -11.76 16.72
CA THR A 391 -1.71 -11.41 18.15
C THR A 391 -0.79 -10.25 18.52
N LEU A 392 -1.36 -9.23 19.14
CA LEU A 392 -0.67 -8.13 19.80
C LEU A 392 -0.49 -8.46 21.28
N GLY A 393 0.64 -8.05 21.87
CA GLY A 393 0.90 -8.28 23.30
C GLY A 393 1.62 -7.11 23.96
N PHE A 394 1.20 -6.74 25.17
CA PHE A 394 1.80 -5.63 25.90
C PHE A 394 3.23 -5.95 26.36
N GLU A 395 4.18 -5.09 26.01
CA GLU A 395 5.56 -5.14 26.49
C GLU A 395 5.77 -4.22 27.69
N SER A 396 5.16 -3.04 27.64
CA SER A 396 5.34 -1.98 28.62
C SER A 396 4.12 -1.06 28.67
N LEU A 397 3.82 -0.54 29.87
CA LEU A 397 2.87 0.55 30.07
C LEU A 397 3.51 1.53 31.06
N LEU A 398 3.59 2.80 30.67
CA LEU A 398 4.19 3.86 31.46
C LEU A 398 3.24 5.07 31.54
N VAL A 399 2.78 5.40 32.74
CA VAL A 399 2.00 6.62 33.00
C VAL A 399 2.93 7.70 33.56
N THR A 400 2.84 8.91 33.02
CA THR A 400 3.59 10.09 33.46
C THR A 400 2.69 11.33 33.50
N PRO A 401 3.10 12.44 34.15
CA PRO A 401 2.37 13.72 34.09
C PRO A 401 2.23 14.36 32.69
N GLN A 402 2.77 13.76 31.63
CA GLN A 402 2.58 14.19 30.23
C GLN A 402 1.54 13.34 29.47
N GLY A 403 1.16 12.17 29.99
CA GLY A 403 0.38 11.17 29.28
C GLY A 403 0.80 9.73 29.62
N MET A 404 0.27 8.79 28.85
CA MET A 404 0.53 7.35 28.95
C MET A 404 1.16 6.85 27.66
N LEU A 405 2.18 5.99 27.80
CA LEU A 405 2.81 5.24 26.71
C LEU A 405 2.52 3.75 26.92
N VAL A 406 2.20 3.06 25.84
CA VAL A 406 1.99 1.60 25.81
C VAL A 406 2.83 1.03 24.68
N ASP A 407 3.74 0.13 25.00
CA ASP A 407 4.54 -0.61 24.03
C ASP A 407 3.91 -1.97 23.76
N VAL A 408 3.78 -2.31 22.48
CA VAL A 408 3.04 -3.47 22.00
C VAL A 408 3.89 -4.26 21.02
N SER A 409 4.16 -5.50 21.38
CA SER A 409 4.73 -6.53 20.53
C SER A 409 3.69 -7.09 19.55
N MET A 410 4.17 -7.68 18.47
CA MET A 410 3.35 -8.32 17.44
C MET A 410 3.84 -9.74 17.13
N VAL A 411 2.92 -10.70 17.10
CA VAL A 411 3.19 -12.13 16.91
C VAL A 411 2.35 -12.67 15.75
N PHE A 412 3.02 -13.35 14.81
CA PHE A 412 2.43 -14.12 13.72
C PHE A 412 2.55 -15.64 13.98
N PRO A 413 1.81 -16.49 13.25
CA PRO A 413 1.92 -17.93 13.36
C PRO A 413 3.34 -18.45 13.06
N THR A 414 3.83 -19.35 13.91
CA THR A 414 5.21 -19.88 13.85
C THR A 414 5.49 -20.75 12.63
N GLU A 415 4.49 -21.46 12.11
CA GLU A 415 4.63 -22.28 10.88
C GLU A 415 4.26 -21.46 9.64
N ALA A 416 5.12 -21.47 8.62
CA ALA A 416 4.79 -20.93 7.30
C ALA A 416 3.65 -21.72 6.65
N HIS A 417 2.86 -21.04 5.82
CA HIS A 417 1.87 -21.74 5.00
C HIS A 417 2.55 -22.67 4.00
N ALA A 418 2.00 -23.87 3.78
CA ALA A 418 2.65 -24.95 3.03
C ALA A 418 2.97 -24.61 1.55
N ASP A 419 2.32 -23.60 0.98
CA ASP A 419 2.58 -23.08 -0.37
C ASP A 419 3.72 -22.05 -0.42
N VAL A 420 4.16 -21.51 0.71
CA VAL A 420 5.23 -20.50 0.82
C VAL A 420 6.56 -21.20 1.10
N GLN A 421 7.59 -20.81 0.36
CA GLN A 421 8.96 -21.25 0.63
C GLN A 421 9.66 -20.18 1.46
N ASP A 422 10.05 -20.53 2.69
CA ASP A 422 10.81 -19.63 3.57
C ASP A 422 12.12 -19.15 2.92
N VAL A 423 12.41 -17.86 3.13
CA VAL A 423 13.67 -17.22 2.73
C VAL A 423 14.72 -17.29 3.86
N ALA A 424 15.92 -16.76 3.63
CA ALA A 424 17.06 -16.88 4.55
C ALA A 424 16.90 -16.15 5.90
N GLY A 425 15.94 -15.24 6.02
CA GLY A 425 15.67 -14.43 7.22
C GLY A 425 14.75 -13.25 6.90
N VAL A 426 14.28 -12.55 7.93
CA VAL A 426 13.48 -11.31 7.79
C VAL A 426 14.36 -10.08 8.00
N LEU A 427 14.08 -8.97 7.31
CA LEU A 427 14.81 -7.71 7.49
C LEU A 427 14.60 -7.14 8.90
N VAL A 428 15.70 -6.70 9.51
CA VAL A 428 15.75 -5.99 10.80
C VAL A 428 16.67 -4.79 10.63
N ARG A 429 16.12 -3.66 10.16
CA ARG A 429 16.91 -2.46 9.89
C ARG A 429 17.35 -1.78 11.19
N GLU A 430 18.56 -1.23 11.21
CA GLU A 430 19.00 -0.42 12.35
C GLU A 430 18.18 0.87 12.39
N LEU A 431 17.45 1.10 13.48
CA LEU A 431 16.66 2.32 13.67
C LEU A 431 17.55 3.50 14.04
N GLY A 432 17.25 4.65 13.45
CA GLY A 432 17.90 5.91 13.76
C GLY A 432 17.45 6.49 15.11
N PRO A 433 18.08 7.60 15.55
CA PRO A 433 17.56 8.38 16.66
C PRO A 433 16.12 8.81 16.38
N THR A 434 15.20 8.50 17.32
CA THR A 434 13.74 8.61 17.17
C THR A 434 13.23 9.95 16.65
N GLY A 435 13.95 11.04 16.95
CA GLY A 435 13.36 12.38 16.93
C GLY A 435 12.17 12.46 17.88
N GLY A 436 11.21 13.31 17.55
CA GLY A 436 9.85 13.28 18.07
C GLY A 436 8.90 13.68 16.95
N SER A 437 7.71 13.10 16.95
CA SER A 437 6.68 13.42 15.95
C SER A 437 6.19 14.87 16.09
N ASN A 438 5.85 15.50 14.97
CA ASN A 438 5.25 16.83 14.91
C ASN A 438 3.73 16.83 15.22
N LEU A 439 3.11 15.65 15.29
CA LEU A 439 1.66 15.51 15.49
C LEU A 439 1.23 16.00 16.88
N ALA A 440 0.24 16.88 16.88
CA ALA A 440 -0.40 17.43 18.07
C ALA A 440 -1.61 16.60 18.56
N SER A 441 -1.92 15.50 17.88
CA SER A 441 -3.13 14.70 18.11
C SER A 441 -3.18 14.10 19.53
N PRO A 442 -4.38 14.03 20.14
CA PRO A 442 -4.56 13.59 21.53
C PRO A 442 -4.12 12.14 21.74
N LEU A 443 -4.45 11.27 20.79
CA LEU A 443 -3.99 9.88 20.68
C LEU A 443 -2.99 9.81 19.52
N ARG A 444 -1.88 9.10 19.70
CA ARG A 444 -0.88 8.85 18.65
C ARG A 444 -0.46 7.38 18.67
N MET A 445 -0.26 6.82 17.49
CA MET A 445 0.23 5.46 17.26
C MET A 445 1.53 5.57 16.48
N HIS A 446 2.61 5.00 17.01
CA HIS A 446 3.93 5.05 16.40
C HIS A 446 4.37 3.64 16.01
N THR A 447 4.85 3.46 14.79
CA THR A 447 5.54 2.25 14.35
C THR A 447 6.86 2.62 13.66
N ASN A 448 7.59 1.62 13.17
CA ASN A 448 8.91 1.80 12.59
C ASN A 448 9.14 0.87 11.39
N ASN A 449 10.13 1.22 10.57
CA ASN A 449 10.41 0.54 9.30
C ASN A 449 10.69 -0.97 9.46
N THR A 450 11.24 -1.39 10.60
CA THR A 450 11.52 -2.79 10.93
C THR A 450 10.29 -3.55 11.38
N ALA A 451 9.42 -2.91 12.18
CA ALA A 451 8.12 -3.47 12.51
C ALA A 451 7.27 -3.69 11.25
N LEU A 452 7.29 -2.73 10.32
CA LEU A 452 6.60 -2.83 9.03
C LEU A 452 7.15 -3.95 8.14
N ASP A 453 8.47 -4.04 7.94
CA ASP A 453 9.08 -5.15 7.18
C ASP A 453 8.74 -6.52 7.77
N ARG A 454 8.80 -6.64 9.10
CA ARG A 454 8.52 -7.90 9.79
C ARG A 454 7.03 -8.25 9.75
N ALA A 455 6.13 -7.26 9.80
CA ALA A 455 4.70 -7.48 9.62
C ALA A 455 4.35 -7.90 8.19
N LEU A 456 4.89 -7.23 7.17
CA LEU A 456 4.75 -7.61 5.76
C LEU A 456 5.31 -9.01 5.50
N HIS A 457 6.44 -9.37 6.12
CA HIS A 457 6.98 -10.72 6.09
C HIS A 457 6.05 -11.74 6.76
N GLY A 458 5.46 -11.43 7.91
CA GLY A 458 4.47 -12.28 8.58
C GLY A 458 3.25 -12.57 7.69
N VAL A 459 2.70 -11.53 7.07
CA VAL A 459 1.57 -11.64 6.13
C VAL A 459 1.97 -12.45 4.89
N TRP A 460 3.14 -12.21 4.30
CA TRP A 460 3.68 -13.00 3.18
C TRP A 460 3.83 -14.49 3.56
N ARG A 461 4.42 -14.76 4.72
CA ARG A 461 4.71 -16.11 5.23
C ARG A 461 3.45 -16.91 5.60
N SER A 462 2.38 -16.22 5.98
CA SER A 462 1.04 -16.81 6.16
C SER A 462 0.39 -17.28 4.85
N GLY A 463 0.98 -16.96 3.69
CA GLY A 463 0.46 -17.35 2.39
C GLY A 463 -0.77 -16.55 1.95
N LEU A 464 -1.10 -15.44 2.63
CA LEU A 464 -2.23 -14.56 2.28
C LEU A 464 -2.10 -14.00 0.85
N PHE A 465 -0.88 -13.61 0.45
CA PHE A 465 -0.55 -13.15 -0.91
C PHE A 465 -0.31 -14.28 -1.92
N HIS A 466 -0.19 -15.54 -1.48
CA HIS A 466 -0.04 -16.69 -2.38
C HIS A 466 -1.42 -17.22 -2.73
N GLN A 467 -1.90 -16.98 -3.95
CA GLN A 467 -3.29 -17.27 -4.32
C GLN A 467 -3.40 -17.96 -5.67
N VAL A 468 -4.53 -18.59 -5.93
CA VAL A 468 -4.88 -19.14 -7.25
C VAL A 468 -6.30 -18.71 -7.55
N ILE A 469 -6.49 -17.92 -8.60
CA ILE A 469 -7.74 -17.24 -8.93
C ILE A 469 -8.15 -17.68 -10.34
N GLY A 470 -9.34 -18.24 -10.52
CA GLY A 470 -9.81 -18.61 -11.86
C GLY A 470 -11.09 -19.44 -11.89
N GLY A 471 -11.69 -19.56 -13.08
CA GLY A 471 -12.99 -20.22 -13.21
C GLY A 471 -14.07 -19.43 -12.47
N ASP A 472 -14.81 -20.11 -11.58
CA ASP A 472 -15.93 -19.51 -10.84
C ASP A 472 -15.46 -18.40 -9.87
N ASP A 473 -14.22 -18.46 -9.37
CA ASP A 473 -13.65 -17.48 -8.41
C ASP A 473 -13.48 -16.08 -9.03
N LEU A 474 -13.33 -15.99 -10.36
CA LEU A 474 -13.29 -14.71 -11.08
C LEU A 474 -14.66 -14.03 -11.15
N GLY A 475 -15.77 -14.73 -10.84
CA GLY A 475 -17.11 -14.14 -10.85
C GLY A 475 -17.30 -12.98 -9.86
N ALA A 476 -16.43 -12.87 -8.85
CA ALA A 476 -16.41 -11.75 -7.91
C ALA A 476 -15.65 -10.51 -8.43
N ILE A 477 -14.76 -10.67 -9.43
CA ILE A 477 -13.92 -9.61 -9.98
C ILE A 477 -14.45 -9.24 -11.37
N ALA A 478 -15.05 -8.05 -11.48
CA ALA A 478 -15.66 -7.57 -12.73
C ALA A 478 -14.60 -7.16 -13.79
N LEU A 479 -13.90 -8.14 -14.35
CA LEU A 479 -12.91 -7.91 -15.42
C LEU A 479 -13.60 -7.43 -16.71
N PRO A 480 -12.97 -6.54 -17.49
CA PRO A 480 -13.53 -6.02 -18.74
C PRO A 480 -13.49 -7.02 -19.91
N PHE A 481 -13.02 -8.26 -19.69
CA PHE A 481 -12.90 -9.33 -20.69
C PHE A 481 -12.98 -10.72 -20.03
N ASP A 482 -13.41 -11.72 -20.80
CA ASP A 482 -13.51 -13.11 -20.33
C ASP A 482 -12.11 -13.77 -20.30
N LEU A 483 -11.67 -14.25 -19.13
CA LEU A 483 -10.41 -15.00 -18.97
C LEU A 483 -10.56 -16.44 -19.50
N THR A 484 -10.50 -16.57 -20.83
CA THR A 484 -10.61 -17.85 -21.56
C THR A 484 -9.46 -18.02 -22.55
N VAL A 485 -9.25 -19.24 -23.06
CA VAL A 485 -8.28 -19.52 -24.14
C VAL A 485 -8.48 -18.60 -25.35
N ASP A 486 -9.73 -18.34 -25.75
CA ASP A 486 -9.99 -17.46 -26.89
C ASP A 486 -9.67 -15.99 -26.59
N GLY A 487 -10.01 -15.53 -25.37
CA GLY A 487 -9.69 -14.18 -24.89
C GLY A 487 -8.17 -13.96 -24.80
N LEU A 488 -7.44 -14.89 -24.19
CA LEU A 488 -5.99 -14.83 -24.06
C LEU A 488 -5.28 -14.85 -25.43
N ALA A 489 -5.74 -15.70 -26.36
CA ALA A 489 -5.24 -15.74 -27.74
C ALA A 489 -5.48 -14.43 -28.51
N ALA A 490 -6.60 -13.73 -28.22
CA ALA A 490 -6.88 -12.43 -28.80
C ALA A 490 -6.01 -11.32 -28.20
N LEU A 491 -5.90 -11.25 -26.87
CA LEU A 491 -5.10 -10.26 -26.13
C LEU A 491 -3.61 -10.33 -26.53
N LEU A 492 -3.02 -11.53 -26.49
CA LEU A 492 -1.63 -11.74 -26.91
C LEU A 492 -1.47 -11.75 -28.45
N SER A 493 -2.58 -11.73 -29.20
CA SER A 493 -2.61 -11.87 -30.66
C SER A 493 -1.80 -13.07 -31.17
N ASP A 494 -1.85 -14.17 -30.42
CA ASP A 494 -1.16 -15.42 -30.74
C ASP A 494 -2.16 -16.56 -30.89
N GLN A 495 -2.30 -17.04 -32.13
CA GLN A 495 -3.26 -18.10 -32.48
C GLN A 495 -2.86 -19.46 -31.92
N ARG A 496 -1.57 -19.70 -31.61
CA ARG A 496 -1.07 -20.99 -31.10
C ARG A 496 -1.67 -21.36 -29.75
N ILE A 497 -2.12 -20.36 -28.98
CA ILE A 497 -2.80 -20.56 -27.69
C ILE A 497 -4.12 -21.34 -27.88
N ARG A 498 -4.81 -21.16 -29.01
CA ARG A 498 -6.04 -21.91 -29.36
C ARG A 498 -5.78 -23.40 -29.66
N ASP A 499 -4.53 -23.79 -29.91
CA ASP A 499 -4.15 -25.20 -30.13
C ASP A 499 -3.91 -25.95 -28.80
N LEU A 500 -3.82 -25.25 -27.66
CA LEU A 500 -3.55 -25.84 -26.34
C LEU A 500 -4.80 -26.47 -25.70
N ALA A 501 -5.98 -25.86 -25.87
CA ALA A 501 -7.24 -26.30 -25.27
C ALA A 501 -8.47 -25.75 -26.01
N GLU A 502 -9.68 -26.18 -25.62
CA GLU A 502 -10.92 -25.68 -26.23
C GLU A 502 -11.08 -24.16 -26.00
N PRO A 503 -11.61 -23.38 -26.95
CA PRO A 503 -11.65 -21.90 -26.86
C PRO A 503 -12.32 -21.33 -25.60
N GLY A 504 -13.33 -22.04 -25.06
CA GLY A 504 -14.03 -21.67 -23.82
C GLY A 504 -13.41 -22.21 -22.53
N THR A 505 -12.23 -22.86 -22.58
CA THR A 505 -11.52 -23.32 -21.38
C THR A 505 -11.14 -22.10 -20.54
N PRO A 506 -11.47 -22.04 -19.24
CA PRO A 506 -11.09 -20.93 -18.39
C PRO A 506 -9.57 -20.84 -18.23
N VAL A 507 -9.09 -19.61 -18.09
CA VAL A 507 -7.73 -19.28 -17.67
C VAL A 507 -7.76 -18.96 -16.18
N GLY A 508 -6.68 -19.28 -15.47
CA GLY A 508 -6.48 -18.91 -14.07
C GLY A 508 -5.15 -18.20 -13.87
N LEU A 509 -5.06 -17.40 -12.82
CA LEU A 509 -3.88 -16.66 -12.38
C LEU A 509 -3.39 -17.23 -11.05
N GLY A 510 -2.12 -17.59 -10.95
CA GLY A 510 -1.46 -17.89 -9.68
C GLY A 510 -0.63 -16.70 -9.24
N LEU A 511 -0.94 -16.15 -8.06
CA LEU A 511 -0.12 -15.15 -7.39
C LEU A 511 0.90 -15.88 -6.51
N ARG A 512 2.20 -15.69 -6.77
CA ARG A 512 3.28 -16.31 -6.00
C ARG A 512 4.42 -15.31 -5.74
N PRO A 513 4.31 -14.45 -4.71
CA PRO A 513 5.42 -13.62 -4.26
C PRO A 513 6.57 -14.50 -3.75
N LEU A 514 7.74 -14.40 -4.38
CA LEU A 514 8.93 -15.16 -3.96
C LEU A 514 9.78 -14.44 -2.91
N LEU A 515 9.69 -13.10 -2.84
CA LEU A 515 10.25 -12.31 -1.76
C LEU A 515 9.14 -11.78 -0.84
N PRO A 516 9.43 -11.64 0.46
CA PRO A 516 8.67 -10.77 1.34
C PRO A 516 8.65 -9.33 0.79
N PRO A 517 7.49 -8.63 0.81
CA PRO A 517 7.44 -7.19 0.57
C PRO A 517 8.29 -6.42 1.59
N VAL A 518 8.78 -5.26 1.18
CA VAL A 518 9.61 -4.35 2.00
C VAL A 518 8.93 -2.98 2.03
N ALA A 519 8.87 -2.35 3.20
CA ALA A 519 8.31 -1.00 3.32
C ALA A 519 9.42 0.06 3.24
N GLU A 520 9.18 1.17 2.56
CA GLU A 520 9.94 2.41 2.71
C GLU A 520 9.00 3.51 3.22
N LEU A 521 9.53 4.39 4.07
CA LEU A 521 8.78 5.50 4.64
C LEU A 521 9.32 6.78 4.01
N VAL A 522 8.43 7.51 3.35
CA VAL A 522 8.79 8.69 2.56
C VAL A 522 8.35 9.94 3.29
N ASP A 523 9.27 10.87 3.49
CA ASP A 523 9.00 12.16 4.14
C ASP A 523 8.20 13.06 3.17
N THR A 524 6.89 13.17 3.39
CA THR A 524 5.94 13.85 2.49
C THR A 524 5.97 15.37 2.66
N ASP A 525 7.10 15.99 2.31
CA ASP A 525 7.24 17.46 2.19
C ASP A 525 6.53 17.99 0.91
N GLU A 526 6.10 17.11 -0.02
CA GLU A 526 5.41 17.45 -1.28
C GLU A 526 4.02 16.77 -1.39
N GLU A 527 3.02 17.49 -1.93
CA GLU A 527 1.59 17.13 -2.01
C GLU A 527 1.24 15.91 -2.92
N VAL A 528 2.19 15.02 -3.24
CA VAL A 528 2.04 14.05 -4.36
C VAL A 528 2.46 12.61 -4.02
N GLY A 529 3.19 12.35 -2.94
CA GLY A 529 3.67 10.99 -2.58
C GLY A 529 2.91 10.36 -1.41
N GLY A 530 2.92 9.02 -1.33
CA GLY A 530 2.46 8.28 -0.16
C GLY A 530 3.44 8.38 1.02
N ALA A 531 2.94 8.22 2.25
CA ALA A 531 3.81 8.15 3.44
C ALA A 531 4.48 6.78 3.61
N ILE A 532 3.96 5.75 2.92
CA ILE A 532 4.46 4.38 2.92
C ILE A 532 4.51 3.91 1.47
N GLU A 533 5.71 3.57 0.99
CA GLU A 533 5.94 2.85 -0.25
C GLU A 533 6.14 1.37 0.09
N VAL A 534 5.55 0.44 -0.66
CA VAL A 534 5.74 -1.01 -0.47
C VAL A 534 6.29 -1.63 -1.75
N GLY A 535 7.56 -2.02 -1.71
CA GLY A 535 8.24 -2.70 -2.80
C GLY A 535 8.04 -4.22 -2.75
N MET A 536 7.67 -4.84 -3.88
CA MET A 536 7.56 -6.29 -4.04
C MET A 536 8.41 -6.77 -5.21
N GLY A 537 9.51 -7.47 -4.92
CA GLY A 537 10.40 -8.07 -5.94
C GLY A 537 10.08 -9.54 -6.23
N ASP A 538 10.30 -9.98 -7.47
CA ASP A 538 10.03 -11.37 -7.91
C ASP A 538 8.60 -11.85 -7.56
N PHE A 539 7.60 -10.96 -7.73
CA PHE A 539 6.19 -11.33 -7.60
C PHE A 539 5.75 -12.11 -8.84
N ILE A 540 5.62 -13.43 -8.75
CA ILE A 540 5.29 -14.25 -9.93
C ILE A 540 3.78 -14.28 -10.17
N ILE A 541 3.38 -13.94 -11.40
CA ILE A 541 2.07 -14.24 -11.98
C ILE A 541 2.21 -15.46 -12.89
N ASP A 542 1.68 -16.60 -12.45
CA ASP A 542 1.53 -17.78 -13.29
C ASP A 542 0.19 -17.73 -14.03
N VAL A 543 0.20 -17.93 -15.35
CA VAL A 543 -1.02 -18.06 -16.16
C VAL A 543 -1.27 -19.53 -16.47
N PHE A 544 -2.40 -20.07 -16.02
CA PHE A 544 -2.77 -21.48 -16.17
C PHE A 544 -3.98 -21.68 -17.09
N LEU A 545 -4.03 -22.80 -17.79
CA LEU A 545 -5.28 -23.35 -18.32
C LEU A 545 -5.96 -24.21 -17.26
N LEU A 546 -7.24 -23.94 -17.01
CA LEU A 546 -8.06 -24.65 -16.01
C LEU A 546 -8.95 -25.68 -16.71
N HIS A 547 -8.48 -26.92 -16.73
CA HIS A 547 -9.20 -28.02 -17.37
C HIS A 547 -10.14 -28.71 -16.38
N ALA A 548 -11.31 -29.13 -16.84
CA ALA A 548 -12.29 -29.83 -16.00
C ALA A 548 -11.79 -31.18 -15.45
N ASP A 549 -10.99 -31.92 -16.24
CA ASP A 549 -10.64 -33.34 -15.97
C ASP A 549 -9.13 -33.60 -15.77
N LYS A 550 -8.26 -32.58 -15.85
CA LYS A 550 -6.80 -32.74 -15.66
C LYS A 550 -6.22 -31.58 -14.81
N PRO A 551 -5.03 -31.76 -14.18
CA PRO A 551 -4.39 -30.69 -13.42
C PRO A 551 -4.19 -29.41 -14.25
N ARG A 552 -4.11 -28.27 -13.56
CA ARG A 552 -3.77 -26.96 -14.17
C ARG A 552 -2.49 -27.06 -15.00
N GLU A 553 -2.51 -26.44 -16.18
CA GLU A 553 -1.44 -26.50 -17.17
C GLU A 553 -0.82 -25.10 -17.30
N LEU A 554 0.43 -24.92 -16.87
CA LEU A 554 1.13 -23.64 -16.89
C LEU A 554 1.43 -23.21 -18.32
N VAL A 555 0.94 -22.04 -18.72
CA VAL A 555 1.20 -21.43 -20.03
C VAL A 555 2.47 -20.59 -19.97
N VAL A 556 2.54 -19.69 -18.99
CA VAL A 556 3.60 -18.70 -18.83
C VAL A 556 3.67 -18.21 -17.38
N SER A 557 4.87 -17.89 -16.90
CA SER A 557 5.12 -17.21 -15.63
C SER A 557 5.80 -15.87 -15.92
N ILE A 558 5.22 -14.78 -15.41
CA ILE A 558 5.80 -13.43 -15.46
C ILE A 558 6.28 -13.10 -14.06
N ALA A 559 7.51 -12.61 -13.91
CA ALA A 559 7.97 -12.04 -12.65
C ALA A 559 7.78 -10.53 -12.68
N LEU A 560 7.25 -9.98 -11.60
CA LEU A 560 6.95 -8.57 -11.46
C LEU A 560 7.75 -7.93 -10.33
N PHE A 561 7.91 -6.62 -10.50
CA PHE A 561 8.60 -5.70 -9.61
C PHE A 561 7.61 -4.55 -9.42
N ILE A 562 6.92 -4.60 -8.29
CA ILE A 562 5.76 -3.74 -8.01
C ILE A 562 6.18 -2.73 -6.94
N THR A 563 5.90 -1.46 -7.21
CA THR A 563 5.94 -0.39 -6.22
C THR A 563 4.49 0.00 -5.92
N LEU A 564 4.12 -0.03 -4.64
CA LEU A 564 2.79 0.32 -4.14
C LEU A 564 2.90 1.53 -3.22
N ASP A 565 2.48 2.70 -3.69
CA ASP A 565 2.30 3.88 -2.86
C ASP A 565 0.99 3.77 -2.08
N VAL A 566 1.07 3.91 -0.75
CA VAL A 566 -0.09 3.89 0.13
C VAL A 566 -0.34 5.30 0.66
N VAL A 567 -1.41 5.91 0.18
CA VAL A 567 -1.90 7.23 0.60
C VAL A 567 -3.14 7.04 1.49
N PRO A 568 -3.01 7.10 2.83
CA PRO A 568 -4.16 7.07 3.70
C PRO A 568 -4.99 8.35 3.55
N THR A 569 -6.29 8.18 3.31
CA THR A 569 -7.25 9.28 3.12
C THR A 569 -8.47 9.11 4.02
N VAL A 570 -9.21 10.20 4.23
CA VAL A 570 -10.34 10.24 5.17
C VAL A 570 -11.59 10.63 4.43
N ASP A 571 -12.58 9.75 4.43
CA ASP A 571 -13.91 10.05 3.90
C ASP A 571 -14.92 9.93 5.04
N ALA A 572 -15.33 11.09 5.56
CA ALA A 572 -16.18 11.32 6.72
C ALA A 572 -15.67 10.63 8.02
N ASP A 573 -15.83 9.31 8.09
CA ASP A 573 -15.76 8.48 9.29
C ASP A 573 -14.82 7.26 9.07
N THR A 574 -14.22 7.15 7.88
CA THR A 574 -13.52 5.96 7.39
C THR A 574 -12.11 6.31 6.92
N LEU A 575 -11.11 5.56 7.41
CA LEU A 575 -9.73 5.59 6.89
C LEU A 575 -9.71 4.71 5.65
N LYS A 576 -9.63 5.36 4.51
CA LYS A 576 -9.39 4.73 3.22
C LYS A 576 -7.89 4.70 2.98
N PHE A 577 -7.46 3.77 2.14
CA PHE A 577 -6.11 3.75 1.63
C PHE A 577 -6.22 3.84 0.11
N ASP A 578 -5.98 5.04 -0.40
CA ASP A 578 -5.79 5.23 -1.83
C ASP A 578 -4.45 4.61 -2.20
N LEU A 579 -4.47 3.74 -3.20
CA LEU A 579 -3.30 2.99 -3.65
C LEU A 579 -2.90 3.52 -5.02
N ASP A 580 -1.61 3.85 -5.21
CA ASP A 580 -1.03 3.95 -6.56
C ASP A 580 -0.09 2.76 -6.78
N ILE A 581 -0.09 2.22 -7.99
CA ILE A 581 0.67 1.00 -8.32
C ILE A 581 1.43 1.20 -9.62
N GLU A 582 2.75 1.12 -9.52
CA GLU A 582 3.64 0.97 -10.67
C GLU A 582 4.13 -0.48 -10.74
N ALA A 583 4.15 -1.08 -11.94
CA ALA A 583 4.58 -2.46 -12.13
C ALA A 583 5.51 -2.62 -13.34
N GLU A 584 6.75 -3.04 -13.10
CA GLU A 584 7.62 -3.57 -14.14
C GLU A 584 7.65 -5.11 -14.11
N GLY A 585 8.13 -5.75 -15.17
CA GLY A 585 8.28 -7.21 -15.18
C GLY A 585 9.30 -7.77 -16.15
N ASP A 586 9.53 -9.08 -16.06
CA ASP A 586 10.21 -9.88 -17.07
C ASP A 586 9.64 -11.30 -17.17
N LEU A 587 9.86 -11.96 -18.32
CA LEU A 587 9.42 -13.33 -18.55
C LEU A 587 10.23 -14.29 -17.67
N ALA A 588 9.57 -15.06 -16.81
CA ALA A 588 10.22 -15.99 -15.88
C ALA A 588 10.28 -17.42 -16.41
N ASP A 589 9.19 -17.92 -17.00
CA ASP A 589 9.12 -19.22 -17.69
C ASP A 589 8.00 -19.18 -18.74
N SER A 590 8.11 -19.99 -19.80
CA SER A 590 7.09 -20.11 -20.86
C SER A 590 7.13 -21.52 -21.46
N PRO A 591 6.75 -22.56 -20.70
CA PRO A 591 7.12 -23.95 -20.99
C PRO A 591 6.38 -24.58 -22.19
N LEU A 592 5.27 -24.00 -22.64
CA LEU A 592 4.45 -24.55 -23.75
C LEU A 592 4.72 -23.88 -25.10
N LEU A 593 5.02 -22.58 -25.08
CA LEU A 593 5.10 -21.73 -26.26
C LEU A 593 6.21 -20.69 -26.07
N ASP A 594 6.98 -20.45 -27.12
CA ASP A 594 7.87 -19.29 -27.21
C ASP A 594 7.02 -18.04 -27.48
N LEU A 595 6.61 -17.36 -26.40
CA LEU A 595 5.73 -16.19 -26.42
C LEU A 595 6.56 -14.90 -26.45
N ASN A 596 6.04 -13.86 -27.09
CA ASN A 596 6.70 -12.55 -27.11
C ASN A 596 6.71 -11.94 -25.69
N ALA A 597 7.88 -11.94 -25.05
CA ALA A 597 8.07 -11.50 -23.67
C ALA A 597 7.52 -10.09 -23.41
N ALA A 598 7.80 -9.13 -24.31
CA ALA A 598 7.38 -7.74 -24.15
C ALA A 598 5.84 -7.61 -24.14
N ARG A 599 5.14 -8.34 -25.01
CA ARG A 599 3.67 -8.34 -25.07
C ARG A 599 3.03 -9.04 -23.87
N VAL A 600 3.58 -10.18 -23.43
CA VAL A 600 3.02 -10.89 -22.26
C VAL A 600 3.24 -10.06 -21.00
N THR A 601 4.44 -9.52 -20.81
CA THR A 601 4.75 -8.68 -19.65
C THR A 601 3.89 -7.42 -19.64
N GLY A 602 3.84 -6.68 -20.76
CA GLY A 602 3.04 -5.45 -20.86
C GLY A 602 1.54 -5.67 -20.59
N LEU A 603 0.97 -6.78 -21.07
CA LEU A 603 -0.42 -7.12 -20.74
C LEU A 603 -0.61 -7.32 -19.23
N ILE A 604 0.32 -7.99 -18.54
CA ILE A 604 0.19 -8.28 -17.12
C ILE A 604 0.44 -7.05 -16.25
N THR A 605 1.38 -6.17 -16.61
CA THR A 605 1.61 -4.90 -15.90
C THR A 605 0.41 -3.95 -16.07
N GLU A 606 -0.08 -3.77 -17.30
CA GLU A 606 -1.29 -2.97 -17.59
C GLU A 606 -2.52 -3.47 -16.79
N LEU A 607 -2.65 -4.78 -16.54
CA LEU A 607 -3.75 -5.33 -15.76
C LEU A 607 -3.61 -5.13 -14.24
N ILE A 608 -2.37 -5.00 -13.74
CA ILE A 608 -2.10 -4.78 -12.31
C ILE A 608 -2.23 -3.31 -11.96
N GLU A 609 -1.80 -2.40 -12.84
CA GLU A 609 -2.04 -0.95 -12.73
C GLU A 609 -3.55 -0.60 -12.73
N LEU A 610 -4.41 -1.49 -13.21
CA LEU A 610 -5.87 -1.34 -13.10
C LEU A 610 -6.45 -1.77 -11.74
N ILE A 611 -5.73 -2.55 -10.92
CA ILE A 611 -6.23 -3.07 -9.64
C ILE A 611 -6.71 -1.96 -8.70
N PRO A 612 -5.99 -0.83 -8.48
CA PRO A 612 -6.48 0.23 -7.61
C PRO A 612 -7.85 0.76 -8.04
N SER A 613 -8.07 0.95 -9.34
CA SER A 613 -9.36 1.41 -9.88
C SER A 613 -10.52 0.43 -9.66
N LEU A 614 -10.22 -0.86 -9.50
CA LEU A 614 -11.18 -1.93 -9.20
C LEU A 614 -11.34 -2.15 -7.69
N ALA A 615 -10.32 -1.86 -6.90
CA ALA A 615 -10.27 -2.04 -5.45
C ALA A 615 -10.70 -0.79 -4.65
N ALA A 616 -10.71 0.40 -5.26
CA ALA A 616 -11.03 1.69 -4.62
C ALA A 616 -12.43 1.77 -3.98
N SER A 617 -13.35 0.85 -4.30
CA SER A 617 -14.64 0.75 -3.59
C SER A 617 -14.60 -0.12 -2.33
N ASN A 618 -13.55 -0.92 -2.14
CA ASN A 618 -13.50 -2.02 -1.19
C ASN A 618 -12.31 -1.96 -0.21
N LEU A 619 -11.25 -1.18 -0.50
CA LEU A 619 -10.07 -1.04 0.37
C LEU A 619 -10.26 0.07 1.43
N SER A 620 -11.35 -0.05 2.19
CA SER A 620 -11.66 0.79 3.35
C SER A 620 -11.52 -0.01 4.63
N VAL A 621 -10.67 0.43 5.54
CA VAL A 621 -10.78 0.01 6.95
C VAL A 621 -11.85 0.92 7.57
N GLN A 622 -12.87 0.34 8.20
CA GLN A 622 -13.76 1.12 9.06
C GLN A 622 -12.93 1.67 10.23
N ALA A 623 -12.47 2.92 10.10
CA ALA A 623 -11.72 3.63 11.14
C ALA A 623 -12.61 4.10 12.29
N GLY A 624 -13.91 4.17 12.03
CA GLY A 624 -14.89 3.74 13.02
C GLY A 624 -14.67 2.28 13.41
N ALA A 625 -13.63 2.03 14.21
CA ALA A 625 -13.86 1.27 15.43
C ALA A 625 -14.89 2.08 16.22
N GLU A 626 -16.17 1.89 15.91
CA GLU A 626 -17.28 2.34 16.74
C GLU A 626 -17.26 1.49 17.99
N LEU A 627 -16.34 1.86 18.90
CA LEU A 627 -16.48 1.55 20.30
C LEU A 627 -17.84 2.12 20.72
N GLU A 628 -18.66 1.38 21.47
CA GLU A 628 -20.02 1.80 21.82
C GLU A 628 -20.10 3.19 22.50
N TRP A 629 -18.98 3.68 22.98
CA TRP A 629 -18.79 4.93 23.71
C TRP A 629 -18.01 6.00 22.92
N ALA A 630 -17.24 5.65 21.90
CA ALA A 630 -16.27 6.55 21.27
C ALA A 630 -16.12 6.37 19.76
N ARG A 631 -15.76 7.48 19.11
CA ARG A 631 -15.43 7.52 17.70
C ARG A 631 -14.04 8.14 17.48
N ILE A 632 -13.28 7.53 16.59
CA ILE A 632 -11.97 8.02 16.15
C ILE A 632 -12.16 8.85 14.87
N SER A 633 -11.48 10.00 14.78
CA SER A 633 -11.62 10.94 13.66
C SER A 633 -10.29 11.61 13.28
N ASP A 634 -10.26 12.29 12.12
CA ASP A 634 -9.15 13.15 11.64
C ASP A 634 -7.75 12.52 11.81
N PRO A 635 -7.49 11.34 11.21
CA PRO A 635 -6.16 10.75 11.21
C PRO A 635 -5.16 11.63 10.46
N GLN A 636 -4.05 11.93 11.12
CA GLN A 636 -2.93 12.71 10.61
C GLN A 636 -1.68 11.82 10.59
N ILE A 637 -0.81 11.98 9.59
CA ILE A 637 0.42 11.19 9.47
C ILE A 637 1.65 12.09 9.47
N ASP A 638 2.72 11.60 10.08
CA ASP A 638 4.04 12.23 10.18
C ASP A 638 5.09 11.13 10.11
N VAL A 639 5.86 11.11 9.02
CA VAL A 639 7.07 10.29 8.90
C VAL A 639 8.19 11.05 9.61
N HIS A 640 8.89 10.38 10.53
CA HIS A 640 9.87 11.03 11.40
C HIS A 640 11.05 10.10 11.75
N GLY A 641 11.92 10.61 12.62
CA GLY A 641 13.21 10.00 12.91
C GLY A 641 14.30 10.60 12.01
N GLN A 642 15.56 10.54 12.44
CA GLN A 642 16.66 11.17 11.69
C GLN A 642 16.99 10.48 10.37
N GLN A 643 16.34 9.35 10.08
CA GLN A 643 16.51 8.56 8.86
C GLN A 643 15.18 8.31 8.14
N ALA A 644 14.10 9.04 8.49
CA ALA A 644 12.73 8.73 8.07
C ALA A 644 12.35 7.26 8.38
N ASP A 645 12.78 6.76 9.54
CA ASP A 645 12.68 5.35 9.93
C ASP A 645 11.42 5.02 10.74
N ARG A 646 10.55 6.01 10.98
CA ARG A 646 9.38 5.92 11.87
C ARG A 646 8.16 6.58 11.28
N LEU A 647 7.01 6.01 11.59
CA LEU A 647 5.69 6.47 11.16
C LEU A 647 4.84 6.74 12.39
N ALA A 648 4.35 7.97 12.53
CA ALA A 648 3.34 8.32 13.52
C ALA A 648 1.99 8.55 12.82
N VAL A 649 0.93 7.96 13.39
CA VAL A 649 -0.47 8.20 13.05
C VAL A 649 -1.14 8.86 14.26
N GLY A 650 -1.52 10.11 14.13
CA GLY A 650 -2.22 10.88 15.14
C GLY A 650 -3.73 10.80 14.91
N LEU A 651 -4.49 10.63 15.97
CA LEU A 651 -5.92 10.36 15.95
C LEU A 651 -6.65 11.30 16.92
N ASN A 652 -7.79 11.84 16.49
CA ASN A 652 -8.72 12.53 17.39
C ASN A 652 -9.74 11.53 17.97
N LEU A 653 -10.25 11.85 19.16
CA LEU A 653 -11.24 11.07 19.89
C LEU A 653 -12.45 11.97 20.19
N GLU A 654 -13.63 11.50 19.83
CA GLU A 654 -14.92 12.17 20.02
C GLU A 654 -15.93 11.20 20.66
N ALA A 655 -16.88 11.72 21.44
CA ALA A 655 -17.94 10.90 22.01
C ALA A 655 -18.93 10.43 20.92
N ALA A 656 -19.38 9.18 20.99
CA ALA A 656 -20.36 8.64 20.05
C ALA A 656 -21.75 9.29 20.29
N ALA A 657 -22.07 10.34 19.53
CA ALA A 657 -23.28 11.10 19.73
C ALA A 657 -24.53 10.42 19.12
N GLY A 658 -25.29 9.70 19.96
CA GLY A 658 -26.71 9.40 19.69
C GLY A 658 -27.13 7.94 19.55
N LEU A 659 -26.62 7.02 20.39
CA LEU A 659 -27.18 5.66 20.51
C LEU A 659 -28.53 5.65 21.29
N ASP A 660 -29.58 6.18 20.65
CA ASP A 660 -30.99 5.88 20.96
C ASP A 660 -31.62 4.99 19.85
N ASP A 661 -30.90 4.79 18.73
CA ASP A 661 -31.21 3.77 17.73
C ASP A 661 -30.53 2.45 18.09
N GLN A 662 -31.33 1.40 18.24
CA GLN A 662 -30.83 0.05 18.54
C GLN A 662 -29.96 -0.47 17.40
N VAL A 663 -28.73 -0.88 17.71
CA VAL A 663 -27.96 -1.77 16.85
C VAL A 663 -28.72 -3.11 16.80
N GLU A 664 -29.42 -3.38 15.70
CA GLU A 664 -29.89 -4.73 15.41
C GLU A 664 -28.67 -5.62 15.23
N ALA A 665 -28.44 -6.55 16.17
CA ALA A 665 -27.42 -7.58 16.00
C ALA A 665 -27.75 -8.43 14.75
N GLY A 666 -26.94 -8.29 13.69
CA GLY A 666 -27.26 -8.83 12.37
C GLY A 666 -26.05 -9.02 11.45
N GLU A 667 -25.47 -10.22 11.56
CA GLU A 667 -24.43 -10.85 10.70
C GLU A 667 -23.03 -10.23 10.67
#